data_AF-A0A7Y1Y5V8-F1
#
_entry.id   AF-A0A7Y1Y5V8-F1
#
_cell.length_a   1.000
_cell.length_b   1.000
_cell.length_c   1.000
_cell.angle_alpha   90.00
_cell.angle_beta   90.00
_cell.angle_gamma   90.00
#
_symmetry.space_group_name_H-M   'P 1'
#
loop_
_entity.id
_entity.type
_entity.pdbx_description
1 polymer ?
#
loop_
_entity_poly.entity_id
_entity_poly.type
_entity_poly.pdbx_seq_one_letter_code
_entity_poly.pdbx_strand_id
1 'polypeptide(L)'
;MASQGTTDESGLSRLSWLVMLGAAGVTAALWGGWLLFFSTLAWEADRQYQDLLTTQLRPTAERADLLCLGLDEESLSLSSVDEEVIEASEVLPLMRGRYPWNRRVWAAVVDRLGEAGAQVIILDFIFTEPSGDAGADRMLAEAIGRHRDKVVLASLWGPVRAPDGQEMIVMREPLEEFLGPLDDETAIGYTNFWMDPEDASLIRTVNYRITAREANGLKPVVGEPRYDSLAGAAARKLGVDPPPGEWRLRFAAERKAVQGDGERAAGDGERQTRYLSVDSYEPRSLYELFVPDLWQMRYGGGDGLAGKVVLVGPTAPRFQDNHRTPSGHLLGPQLHLQALGCLLEDSFWKEPPPWAEWALLAGLALAGMVLVRMVRNPVALLGAVLALAAALVLGCGVLADRTGVLFTGFPGLLALLGVTISGGAVEFFVERARRRRLHRHLQRSVSADVADQMVRSPGGYFEMARGRRRKVVVLFSDVRGFTARSEQTAPEELVEQLNEYFSRMVRIVFSRGGTLDKFIGDAVMATWGGLSDEPYDDLVQSAVSAAAEMQKALEELNADWERRGLQPFEAGIGIHFGEAVVGEIGSDERSDFTAIGDAVNVASRIEGLTKHLQVPVLMTGEAAAKLGRDHSVLGLGRFGVAGRKGVLELYTLANGIGSQDTLRLGSALERIERGEWDRAAEALESLGDDTHLEGLVDLYLGEIEKARSAGAGEWNGVVRLGTK
;
A
#
# COMPACT_ATOMS: atom_id res chain seq x y z
N MET A 1 32.62 -34.70 20.25
CA MET A 1 32.69 -33.22 20.18
C MET A 1 31.35 -32.73 19.65
N ALA A 2 30.46 -32.32 20.55
CA ALA A 2 29.11 -31.87 20.22
C ALA A 2 28.80 -30.66 21.12
N SER A 3 29.07 -29.45 20.63
CA SER A 3 28.54 -28.19 21.19
C SER A 3 28.88 -27.02 20.27
N GLN A 4 28.14 -26.83 19.18
CA GLN A 4 28.10 -25.57 18.42
C GLN A 4 26.92 -25.64 17.45
N GLY A 5 25.72 -25.25 17.90
CA GLY A 5 24.53 -25.35 17.05
C GLY A 5 23.29 -24.59 17.52
N THR A 6 23.40 -23.65 18.48
CA THR A 6 22.21 -22.99 19.05
C THR A 6 22.29 -21.46 19.15
N THR A 7 23.33 -20.82 18.61
CA THR A 7 23.49 -19.36 18.76
C THR A 7 22.81 -18.51 17.68
N ASP A 8 22.41 -19.07 16.53
CA ASP A 8 22.01 -18.25 15.37
C ASP A 8 20.50 -17.95 15.26
N GLU A 9 19.62 -18.72 15.91
CA GLU A 9 18.18 -18.43 15.90
C GLU A 9 17.81 -17.18 16.73
N SER A 10 18.60 -16.87 17.78
CA SER A 10 18.35 -15.72 18.64
C SER A 10 18.67 -14.38 17.96
N GLY A 11 19.68 -14.35 17.09
CA GLY A 11 20.10 -13.18 16.32
C GLY A 11 19.08 -12.81 15.22
N LEU A 12 18.53 -13.82 14.54
CA LEU A 12 17.49 -13.65 13.50
C LEU A 12 16.19 -13.07 14.06
N SER A 13 15.79 -13.48 15.28
CA SER A 13 14.61 -12.91 15.94
C SER A 13 14.80 -11.43 16.32
N ARG A 14 15.96 -11.07 16.88
CA ARG A 14 16.32 -9.70 17.27
C ARG A 14 16.49 -8.77 16.08
N LEU A 15 17.06 -9.27 14.98
CA LEU A 15 17.17 -8.50 13.74
C LEU A 15 15.79 -8.22 13.13
N SER A 16 14.84 -9.16 13.25
CA SER A 16 13.46 -8.92 12.82
C SER A 16 12.76 -7.84 13.65
N TRP A 17 12.99 -7.82 14.97
CA TRP A 17 12.47 -6.78 15.87
C TRP A 17 13.07 -5.40 15.61
N LEU A 18 14.38 -5.32 15.34
CA LEU A 18 15.05 -4.07 15.00
C LEU A 18 14.63 -3.54 13.63
N VAL A 19 14.43 -4.42 12.64
CA VAL A 19 13.86 -4.06 11.34
C VAL A 19 12.40 -3.62 11.50
N MET A 20 11.64 -4.22 12.41
CA MET A 20 10.27 -3.78 12.75
C MET A 20 10.25 -2.42 13.45
N LEU A 21 11.17 -2.15 14.38
CA LEU A 21 11.29 -0.84 15.03
C LEU A 21 11.72 0.24 14.02
N GLY A 22 12.64 -0.10 13.12
CA GLY A 22 13.02 0.78 12.01
C GLY A 22 11.86 1.00 11.03
N ALA A 23 11.10 -0.04 10.70
CA ALA A 23 9.89 0.06 9.90
C ALA A 23 8.80 0.88 10.61
N ALA A 24 8.63 0.73 11.92
CA ALA A 24 7.71 1.54 12.72
C ALA A 24 8.14 3.01 12.76
N GLY A 25 9.45 3.29 12.85
CA GLY A 25 9.99 4.64 12.76
C GLY A 25 9.82 5.29 11.38
N VAL A 26 10.04 4.53 10.30
CA VAL A 26 9.76 4.98 8.93
C VAL A 26 8.26 5.13 8.69
N THR A 27 7.44 4.23 9.22
CA THR A 27 5.98 4.31 9.17
C THR A 27 5.49 5.52 9.95
N ALA A 28 6.08 5.85 11.10
CA ALA A 28 5.80 7.05 11.89
C ALA A 28 6.22 8.35 11.17
N ALA A 29 7.35 8.35 10.48
CA ALA A 29 7.81 9.50 9.69
C ALA A 29 6.95 9.71 8.43
N LEU A 30 6.60 8.62 7.73
CA LEU A 30 5.63 8.65 6.65
C LEU A 30 4.26 9.06 7.19
N TRP A 31 3.85 8.61 8.37
CA TRP A 31 2.63 9.02 9.07
C TRP A 31 2.62 10.51 9.37
N GLY A 32 3.72 11.09 9.84
CA GLY A 32 3.82 12.54 10.03
C GLY A 32 3.60 13.30 8.73
N GLY A 33 4.20 12.85 7.63
CA GLY A 33 3.97 13.44 6.30
C GLY A 33 2.57 13.18 5.74
N TRP A 34 1.99 12.01 6.01
CA TRP A 34 0.69 11.57 5.51
C TRP A 34 -0.47 12.22 6.28
N LEU A 35 -0.37 12.34 7.61
CA LEU A 35 -1.26 13.13 8.46
C LEU A 35 -1.23 14.61 8.06
N LEU A 36 -0.05 15.18 7.77
CA LEU A 36 0.02 16.57 7.32
C LEU A 36 -0.62 16.77 5.94
N PHE A 37 -0.49 15.80 5.02
CA PHE A 37 -1.00 15.92 3.65
C PHE A 37 -2.48 15.59 3.52
N PHE A 38 -2.99 14.62 4.28
CA PHE A 38 -4.39 14.17 4.23
C PHE A 38 -5.23 14.64 5.42
N SER A 39 -4.69 15.37 6.39
CA SER A 39 -5.45 15.84 7.56
C SER A 39 -6.75 16.52 7.14
N THR A 40 -6.69 17.46 6.20
CA THR A 40 -7.87 18.20 5.74
C THR A 40 -8.93 17.28 5.12
N LEU A 41 -8.52 16.34 4.26
CA LEU A 41 -9.44 15.40 3.60
C LEU A 41 -9.98 14.34 4.56
N ALA A 42 -9.17 13.92 5.53
CA ALA A 42 -9.54 12.98 6.57
C ALA A 42 -10.56 13.59 7.54
N TRP A 43 -10.32 14.82 7.99
CA TRP A 43 -11.24 15.59 8.82
C TRP A 43 -12.52 15.92 8.07
N GLU A 44 -12.45 16.26 6.77
CA GLU A 44 -13.63 16.43 5.92
C GLU A 44 -14.48 15.14 5.83
N ALA A 45 -13.84 14.01 5.54
CA ALA A 45 -14.53 12.72 5.42
C ALA A 45 -15.12 12.24 6.76
N ASP A 46 -14.41 12.45 7.88
CA ASP A 46 -14.93 12.15 9.21
C ASP A 46 -16.16 13.01 9.54
N ARG A 47 -16.13 14.30 9.21
CA ARG A 47 -17.27 15.21 9.40
C ARG A 47 -18.48 14.81 8.57
N GLN A 48 -18.28 14.50 7.29
CA GLN A 48 -19.36 14.00 6.43
C GLN A 48 -19.95 12.69 6.98
N TYR A 49 -19.11 11.82 7.53
CA TYR A 49 -19.56 10.62 8.21
C TYR A 49 -20.38 10.93 9.48
N GLN A 50 -19.94 11.89 10.31
CA GLN A 50 -20.68 12.32 11.50
C GLN A 50 -22.00 13.03 11.16
N ASP A 51 -22.06 13.81 10.08
CA ASP A 51 -23.29 14.42 9.58
C ASP A 51 -24.25 13.34 9.06
N LEU A 52 -23.72 12.30 8.39
CA LEU A 52 -24.50 11.13 8.02
C LEU A 52 -25.03 10.39 9.25
N LEU A 53 -24.23 10.22 10.31
CA LEU A 53 -24.72 9.65 11.56
C LEU A 53 -25.81 10.52 12.20
N THR A 54 -25.66 11.84 12.16
CA THR A 54 -26.64 12.79 12.71
C THR A 54 -27.99 12.67 12.00
N THR A 55 -27.99 12.34 10.71
CA THR A 55 -29.21 12.18 9.89
C THR A 55 -29.76 10.76 9.82
N GLN A 56 -28.94 9.73 10.08
CA GLN A 56 -29.37 8.32 9.96
C GLN A 56 -29.72 7.67 11.30
N LEU A 57 -29.14 8.16 12.39
CA LEU A 57 -29.38 7.64 13.74
C LEU A 57 -30.70 8.17 14.31
N ARG A 58 -31.17 7.58 15.42
CA ARG A 58 -32.44 7.99 16.02
C ARG A 58 -32.39 9.48 16.38
N PRO A 59 -33.30 10.32 15.84
CA PRO A 59 -33.38 11.72 16.22
C PRO A 59 -33.87 11.81 17.67
N THR A 60 -33.64 12.98 18.25
CA THR A 60 -34.30 13.36 19.51
C THR A 60 -35.80 13.44 19.29
N ALA A 61 -36.60 13.14 20.32
CA ALA A 61 -38.05 13.30 20.22
C ALA A 61 -38.40 14.79 20.14
N GLU A 62 -39.41 15.14 19.35
CA GLU A 62 -39.93 16.50 19.35
C GLU A 62 -40.75 16.77 20.62
N ARG A 63 -40.49 17.92 21.24
CA ARG A 63 -41.20 18.36 22.44
C ARG A 63 -42.54 18.99 22.10
N ALA A 64 -43.63 18.34 22.47
CA ALA A 64 -44.98 18.83 22.22
C ALA A 64 -45.33 20.14 22.95
N ASP A 65 -44.57 20.50 23.98
CA ASP A 65 -44.71 21.75 24.75
C ASP A 65 -43.98 22.95 24.13
N LEU A 66 -43.15 22.74 23.11
CA LEU A 66 -42.54 23.83 22.34
C LEU A 66 -43.39 24.14 21.09
N LEU A 67 -43.65 25.42 20.84
CA LEU A 67 -44.48 25.88 19.72
C LEU A 67 -43.81 27.05 18.99
N CYS A 68 -43.74 26.96 17.66
CA CYS A 68 -43.30 28.05 16.80
C CYS A 68 -44.50 28.80 16.21
N LEU A 69 -44.60 30.11 16.48
CA LEU A 69 -45.48 31.05 15.79
C LEU A 69 -44.66 31.88 14.82
N GLY A 70 -44.90 31.67 13.54
CA GLY A 70 -44.15 32.29 12.45
C GLY A 70 -44.81 33.56 11.93
N LEU A 71 -44.02 34.63 11.81
CA LEU A 71 -44.34 35.77 10.97
C LEU A 71 -44.07 35.39 9.50
N ASP A 72 -45.07 34.77 8.88
CA ASP A 72 -45.06 34.31 7.49
C ASP A 72 -45.69 35.33 6.51
N GLU A 73 -45.61 35.05 5.21
CA GLU A 73 -46.19 35.94 4.18
C GLU A 73 -47.71 36.07 4.32
N GLU A 74 -48.39 35.04 4.84
CA GLU A 74 -49.82 35.11 5.12
C GLU A 74 -50.13 36.08 6.27
N SER A 75 -49.35 36.05 7.35
CA SER A 75 -49.48 37.01 8.45
C SER A 75 -49.18 38.45 8.01
N LEU A 76 -48.30 38.63 7.03
CA LEU A 76 -47.93 39.94 6.47
C LEU A 76 -48.97 40.51 5.50
N SER A 77 -49.72 39.66 4.81
CA SER A 77 -50.67 40.07 3.77
C SER A 77 -52.13 39.95 4.18
N LEU A 78 -52.46 38.99 5.04
CA LEU A 78 -53.80 38.57 5.43
C LEU A 78 -54.69 38.27 4.21
N SER A 79 -54.10 37.67 3.17
CA SER A 79 -54.74 37.43 1.88
C SER A 79 -55.85 36.38 1.93
N SER A 80 -55.78 35.46 2.89
CA SER A 80 -56.74 34.38 3.12
C SER A 80 -57.80 34.72 4.18
N VAL A 81 -57.77 35.92 4.76
CA VAL A 81 -58.69 36.34 5.81
C VAL A 81 -59.75 37.26 5.22
N ASP A 82 -61.02 36.96 5.49
CA ASP A 82 -62.15 37.78 5.02
C ASP A 82 -62.07 39.22 5.56
N GLU A 83 -62.38 40.19 4.71
CA GLU A 83 -62.28 41.62 5.04
C GLU A 83 -63.11 42.00 6.28
N GLU A 84 -64.30 41.41 6.44
CA GLU A 84 -65.18 41.62 7.59
C GLU A 84 -64.51 41.18 8.91
N VAL A 85 -63.74 40.09 8.89
CA VAL A 85 -63.00 39.60 10.05
C VAL A 85 -61.83 40.52 10.38
N ILE A 86 -61.16 41.07 9.36
CA ILE A 86 -60.07 42.03 9.53
C ILE A 86 -60.60 43.31 10.17
N GLU A 87 -61.67 43.90 9.63
CA GLU A 87 -62.25 45.15 10.16
C GLU A 87 -62.85 44.98 11.57
N ALA A 88 -63.35 43.79 11.91
CA ALA A 88 -63.88 43.49 13.24
C ALA A 88 -62.80 43.32 14.33
N SER A 89 -61.53 43.14 13.95
CA SER A 89 -60.41 42.97 14.88
C SER A 89 -59.70 44.30 15.14
N GLU A 90 -59.29 44.55 16.38
CA GLU A 90 -58.45 45.73 16.70
C GLU A 90 -57.00 45.58 16.23
N VAL A 91 -56.55 44.35 15.95
CA VAL A 91 -55.14 44.02 15.67
C VAL A 91 -54.88 43.74 14.20
N LEU A 92 -55.75 42.98 13.52
CA LEU A 92 -55.56 42.60 12.12
C LEU A 92 -55.38 43.79 11.15
N PRO A 93 -56.10 44.93 11.28
CA PRO A 93 -55.86 46.10 10.44
C PRO A 93 -54.46 46.68 10.60
N LEU A 94 -53.88 46.59 11.81
CA LEU A 94 -52.53 47.07 12.09
C LEU A 94 -51.46 46.15 11.47
N MET A 95 -51.76 44.86 11.30
CA MET A 95 -50.90 43.88 10.63
C MET A 95 -50.85 44.07 9.11
N ARG A 96 -51.86 44.70 8.49
CA ARG A 96 -51.84 45.06 7.06
C ARG A 96 -50.90 46.26 6.76
N GLY A 97 -50.46 46.98 7.79
CA GLY A 97 -49.52 48.08 7.67
C GLY A 97 -48.13 47.66 7.15
N ARG A 98 -47.33 48.63 6.69
CA ARG A 98 -45.94 48.38 6.28
C ARG A 98 -45.13 47.86 7.48
N TYR A 99 -44.48 46.70 7.32
CA TYR A 99 -43.54 46.17 8.30
C TYR A 99 -42.28 47.06 8.42
N PRO A 100 -41.70 47.29 9.62
CA PRO A 100 -42.13 46.80 10.94
C PRO A 100 -43.50 47.33 11.40
N TRP A 101 -44.31 46.47 12.00
CA TRP A 101 -45.66 46.82 12.46
C TRP A 101 -45.67 47.76 13.66
N ASN A 102 -46.83 48.40 13.87
CA ASN A 102 -47.10 49.17 15.07
C ASN A 102 -46.95 48.28 16.33
N ARG A 103 -46.30 48.82 17.38
CA ARG A 103 -46.01 48.11 18.64
C ARG A 103 -47.24 47.56 19.36
N ARG A 104 -48.42 48.13 19.10
CA ARG A 104 -49.71 47.61 19.59
C ARG A 104 -49.97 46.16 19.15
N VAL A 105 -49.50 45.76 17.97
CA VAL A 105 -49.61 44.37 17.51
C VAL A 105 -48.84 43.44 18.45
N TRP A 106 -47.58 43.80 18.75
CA TRP A 106 -46.73 43.01 19.65
C TRP A 106 -47.25 43.00 21.09
N ALA A 107 -47.81 44.13 21.55
CA ALA A 107 -48.47 44.19 22.86
C ALA A 107 -49.64 43.20 22.94
N ALA A 108 -50.49 43.17 21.90
CA ALA A 108 -51.60 42.25 21.81
C ALA A 108 -51.15 40.79 21.70
N VAL A 109 -50.04 40.49 20.99
CA VAL A 109 -49.46 39.13 20.96
C VAL A 109 -49.02 38.70 22.37
N VAL A 110 -48.29 39.55 23.08
CA VAL A 110 -47.80 39.24 24.44
C VAL A 110 -48.95 39.01 25.41
N ASP A 111 -49.93 39.91 25.45
CA ASP A 111 -51.11 39.77 26.32
C ASP A 111 -51.90 38.49 25.95
N ARG A 112 -52.16 38.25 24.66
CA ARG A 112 -52.94 37.09 24.20
C ARG A 112 -52.29 35.76 24.60
N LEU A 113 -50.97 35.63 24.42
CA LEU A 113 -50.23 34.43 24.80
C LEU A 113 -50.12 34.30 26.33
N GLY A 114 -49.91 35.41 27.02
CA GLY A 114 -49.79 35.46 28.48
C GLY A 114 -51.08 35.05 29.20
N GLU A 115 -52.21 35.59 28.74
CA GLU A 115 -53.57 35.28 29.21
C GLU A 115 -53.99 33.85 28.87
N ALA A 116 -53.57 33.33 27.71
CA ALA A 116 -53.79 31.94 27.31
C ALA A 116 -52.96 30.92 28.13
N GLY A 117 -52.12 31.40 29.06
CA GLY A 117 -51.39 30.53 29.98
C GLY A 117 -50.08 29.97 29.43
N ALA A 118 -49.50 30.57 28.39
CA ALA A 118 -48.14 30.23 27.96
C ALA A 118 -47.17 30.31 29.15
N GLN A 119 -46.23 29.35 29.22
CA GLN A 119 -45.23 29.27 30.27
C GLN A 119 -44.07 30.23 30.01
N VAL A 120 -43.60 30.30 28.76
CA VAL A 120 -42.57 31.22 28.31
C VAL A 120 -42.96 31.77 26.94
N ILE A 121 -42.79 33.07 26.74
CA ILE A 121 -43.06 33.77 25.47
C ILE A 121 -41.74 34.33 24.97
N ILE A 122 -41.20 33.76 23.91
CA ILE A 122 -39.94 34.17 23.31
C ILE A 122 -40.25 35.06 22.12
N LEU A 123 -39.78 36.31 22.15
CA LEU A 123 -39.91 37.24 21.04
C LEU A 123 -38.58 37.34 20.29
N ASP A 124 -38.49 36.67 19.15
CA ASP A 124 -37.35 36.71 18.23
C ASP A 124 -37.44 37.95 17.31
N PHE A 125 -37.58 39.12 17.93
CA PHE A 125 -37.61 40.42 17.26
C PHE A 125 -36.82 41.44 18.05
N ILE A 126 -35.94 42.16 17.36
CA ILE A 126 -35.01 43.10 17.98
C ILE A 126 -35.67 44.48 18.05
N PHE A 127 -35.89 44.97 19.28
CA PHE A 127 -36.52 46.25 19.55
C PHE A 127 -35.51 47.29 20.04
N THR A 128 -34.49 47.59 19.24
CA THR A 128 -33.38 48.49 19.60
C THR A 128 -33.65 49.98 19.36
N GLU A 129 -34.69 50.32 18.60
CA GLU A 129 -35.01 51.70 18.22
C GLU A 129 -36.45 52.07 18.59
N PRO A 130 -36.70 53.31 19.07
CA PRO A 130 -38.05 53.79 19.36
C PRO A 130 -38.92 53.74 18.10
N SER A 131 -40.19 53.39 18.27
CA SER A 131 -41.14 53.47 17.17
C SER A 131 -41.55 54.92 16.90
N GLY A 132 -42.19 55.17 15.75
CA GLY A 132 -42.77 56.49 15.45
C GLY A 132 -43.95 56.89 16.34
N ASP A 133 -44.44 56.00 17.21
CA ASP A 133 -45.54 56.21 18.14
C ASP A 133 -45.11 55.80 19.57
N ALA A 134 -44.61 56.76 20.35
CA ALA A 134 -44.20 56.53 21.74
C ALA A 134 -45.37 56.07 22.65
N GLY A 135 -46.63 56.22 22.23
CA GLY A 135 -47.77 55.60 22.91
C GLY A 135 -47.79 54.10 22.69
N ALA A 136 -47.48 53.64 21.47
CA ALA A 136 -47.42 52.23 21.13
C ALA A 136 -46.24 51.51 21.79
N ASP A 137 -45.05 52.14 21.87
CA ASP A 137 -43.92 51.59 22.63
C ASP A 137 -44.30 51.40 24.12
N ARG A 138 -44.94 52.40 24.75
CA ARG A 138 -45.45 52.26 26.13
C ARG A 138 -46.44 51.11 26.29
N MET A 139 -47.36 50.90 25.34
CA MET A 139 -48.30 49.78 25.40
C MET A 139 -47.59 48.42 25.36
N LEU A 140 -46.56 48.28 24.53
CA LEU A 140 -45.75 47.06 24.50
C LEU A 140 -44.97 46.87 25.80
N ALA A 141 -44.37 47.94 26.34
CA ALA A 141 -43.67 47.90 27.63
C ALA A 141 -44.61 47.48 28.78
N GLU A 142 -45.85 47.98 28.80
CA GLU A 142 -46.87 47.58 29.78
C GLU A 142 -47.29 46.11 29.63
N ALA A 143 -47.47 45.62 28.39
CA ALA A 143 -47.79 44.21 28.12
C ALA A 143 -46.65 43.27 28.56
N ILE A 144 -45.40 43.61 28.22
CA ILE A 144 -44.21 42.90 28.71
C ILE A 144 -44.16 42.95 30.24
N GLY A 145 -44.45 44.10 30.85
CA GLY A 145 -44.50 44.28 32.29
C GLY A 145 -45.53 43.37 32.98
N ARG A 146 -46.72 43.18 32.40
CA ARG A 146 -47.76 42.27 32.92
C ARG A 146 -47.35 40.80 32.91
N HIS A 147 -46.52 40.40 31.95
CA HIS A 147 -46.10 39.00 31.73
C HIS A 147 -44.57 38.83 31.86
N ARG A 148 -43.92 39.66 32.66
CA ARG A 148 -42.46 39.76 32.78
C ARG A 148 -41.78 38.45 33.18
N ASP A 149 -42.45 37.67 34.03
CA ASP A 149 -42.01 36.35 34.47
C ASP A 149 -41.93 35.35 33.30
N LYS A 150 -42.68 35.58 32.22
CA LYS A 150 -42.79 34.69 31.05
C LYS A 150 -42.01 35.17 29.82
N VAL A 151 -41.82 36.48 29.64
CA VAL A 151 -41.30 37.05 28.38
C VAL A 151 -39.77 37.02 28.28
N VAL A 152 -39.26 36.53 27.16
CA VAL A 152 -37.85 36.59 26.75
C VAL A 152 -37.74 37.51 25.54
N LEU A 153 -36.84 38.50 25.60
CA LEU A 153 -36.61 39.44 24.51
C LEU A 153 -35.30 39.12 23.77
N ALA A 154 -35.32 39.30 22.44
CA ALA A 154 -34.15 39.12 21.60
C ALA A 154 -33.16 40.28 21.71
N SER A 155 -31.88 39.93 21.82
CA SER A 155 -30.74 40.81 21.54
C SER A 155 -29.93 40.29 20.36
N LEU A 156 -28.97 41.08 19.89
CA LEU A 156 -28.16 40.74 18.73
C LEU A 156 -26.72 41.21 18.94
N TRP A 157 -25.76 40.33 18.67
CA TRP A 157 -24.38 40.70 18.45
C TRP A 157 -24.22 41.22 17.02
N GLY A 158 -23.96 42.52 16.88
CA GLY A 158 -23.85 43.19 15.59
C GLY A 158 -22.59 44.06 15.49
N PRO A 159 -22.07 44.28 14.26
CA PRO A 159 -20.90 45.12 14.06
C PRO A 159 -21.22 46.57 14.41
N VAL A 160 -20.29 47.22 15.11
CA VAL A 160 -20.24 48.65 15.35
C VAL A 160 -18.83 49.13 15.04
N ARG A 161 -18.75 50.25 14.32
CA ARG A 161 -17.48 50.86 13.96
C ARG A 161 -17.00 51.72 15.11
N ALA A 162 -15.89 51.32 15.73
CA ALA A 162 -15.26 52.06 16.80
C ALA A 162 -14.60 53.35 16.27
N PRO A 163 -14.35 54.35 17.14
CA PRO A 163 -13.74 55.64 16.74
C PRO A 163 -12.34 55.50 16.13
N ASP A 164 -11.62 54.43 16.44
CA ASP A 164 -10.30 54.09 15.89
C ASP A 164 -10.37 53.40 14.51
N GLY A 165 -11.59 53.18 13.99
CA GLY A 165 -11.85 52.55 12.71
C GLY A 165 -11.91 51.02 12.75
N GLN A 166 -11.68 50.37 13.91
CA GLN A 166 -11.89 48.94 14.05
C GLN A 166 -13.38 48.60 14.11
N GLU A 167 -13.77 47.50 13.45
CA GLU A 167 -15.10 46.93 13.63
C GLU A 167 -15.08 46.00 14.84
N MET A 168 -15.94 46.27 15.81
CA MET A 168 -16.16 45.40 16.96
C MET A 168 -17.60 44.90 16.96
N ILE A 169 -17.79 43.65 17.36
CA ILE A 169 -19.10 43.07 17.56
C ILE A 169 -19.55 43.42 18.97
N VAL A 170 -20.66 44.17 19.08
CA VAL A 170 -21.25 44.57 20.36
C VAL A 170 -22.69 44.09 20.45
N MET A 171 -23.14 43.83 21.67
CA MET A 171 -24.52 43.41 21.89
C MET A 171 -25.45 44.62 21.78
N ARG A 172 -26.50 44.47 21.00
CA ARG A 172 -27.59 45.43 20.85
C ARG A 172 -28.79 44.87 21.61
N GLU A 173 -29.11 45.52 22.72
CA GLU A 173 -30.22 45.14 23.59
C GLU A 173 -31.51 45.87 23.19
N PRO A 174 -32.69 45.35 23.57
CA PRO A 174 -33.94 46.08 23.46
C PRO A 174 -33.88 47.43 24.19
N LEU A 175 -34.76 48.36 23.83
CA LEU A 175 -34.90 49.65 24.54
C LEU A 175 -35.09 49.43 26.04
N GLU A 176 -34.45 50.29 26.84
CA GLU A 176 -34.50 50.23 28.31
C GLU A 176 -35.94 50.22 28.85
N GLU A 177 -36.88 50.87 28.15
CA GLU A 177 -38.31 50.88 28.52
C GLU A 177 -38.96 49.49 28.53
N PHE A 178 -38.46 48.54 27.73
CA PHE A 178 -38.95 47.16 27.71
C PHE A 178 -38.30 46.27 28.77
N LEU A 179 -37.14 46.68 29.29
CA LEU A 179 -36.38 45.90 30.26
C LEU A 179 -36.91 46.10 31.68
N GLY A 180 -37.46 47.29 31.98
CA GLY A 180 -37.93 47.68 33.31
C GLY A 180 -36.78 48.00 34.29
N PRO A 181 -37.01 47.94 35.62
CA PRO A 181 -35.99 48.31 36.61
C PRO A 181 -34.73 47.44 36.51
N LEU A 182 -33.57 48.03 36.87
CA LEU A 182 -32.23 47.41 36.77
C LEU A 182 -32.02 46.14 37.61
N ASP A 183 -32.96 45.80 38.51
CA ASP A 183 -32.89 44.65 39.43
C ASP A 183 -33.84 43.49 39.06
N ASP A 184 -34.50 43.54 37.88
CA ASP A 184 -35.69 42.74 37.59
C ASP A 184 -35.51 41.61 36.55
N GLU A 185 -36.31 40.55 36.70
CA GLU A 185 -36.27 39.23 36.02
C GLU A 185 -36.60 39.20 34.50
N THR A 186 -36.49 40.31 33.77
CA THR A 186 -36.68 40.30 32.30
C THR A 186 -35.50 39.59 31.64
N ALA A 187 -35.74 38.43 31.04
CA ALA A 187 -34.70 37.65 30.40
C ALA A 187 -34.42 38.17 28.99
N ILE A 188 -33.15 38.48 28.70
CA ILE A 188 -32.68 38.88 27.37
C ILE A 188 -31.80 37.75 26.86
N GLY A 189 -31.96 37.38 25.58
CA GLY A 189 -31.09 36.40 24.95
C GLY A 189 -30.73 36.77 23.52
N TYR A 190 -29.47 36.54 23.12
CA TYR A 190 -29.04 36.85 21.77
C TYR A 190 -29.54 35.81 20.74
N THR A 191 -29.75 36.27 19.51
CA THR A 191 -30.27 35.44 18.41
C THR A 191 -29.18 34.78 17.55
N ASN A 192 -27.94 35.24 17.67
CA ASN A 192 -26.85 34.76 16.82
C ASN A 192 -26.54 33.27 17.01
N PHE A 193 -26.36 32.58 15.89
CA PHE A 193 -25.67 31.31 15.79
C PHE A 193 -24.31 31.51 15.12
N TRP A 194 -23.31 30.73 15.53
CA TRP A 194 -22.00 30.73 14.90
C TRP A 194 -21.91 29.56 13.93
N MET A 195 -21.31 29.84 12.77
CA MET A 195 -21.02 28.80 11.78
C MET A 195 -19.90 27.91 12.29
N ASP A 196 -19.90 26.66 11.86
CA ASP A 196 -18.84 25.72 12.17
C ASP A 196 -17.48 26.30 11.70
N PRO A 197 -16.46 26.38 12.58
CA PRO A 197 -15.17 26.99 12.25
C PRO A 197 -14.47 26.35 11.05
N GLU A 198 -14.77 25.10 10.79
CA GLU A 198 -14.14 24.30 9.74
C GLU A 198 -15.07 24.06 8.54
N ASP A 199 -16.38 24.39 8.63
CA ASP A 199 -17.34 24.49 7.53
C ASP A 199 -18.24 25.72 7.73
N ALA A 200 -17.78 26.84 7.18
CA ALA A 200 -18.46 28.14 7.27
C ALA A 200 -19.81 28.21 6.52
N SER A 201 -20.39 27.08 6.12
CA SER A 201 -21.73 27.01 5.53
C SER A 201 -22.76 26.33 6.42
N LEU A 202 -22.37 25.75 7.57
CA LEU A 202 -23.24 24.94 8.43
C LEU A 202 -23.26 25.42 9.88
N ILE A 203 -24.40 25.21 10.54
CA ILE A 203 -24.53 25.32 12.00
C ILE A 203 -24.73 23.92 12.58
N ARG A 204 -23.81 23.51 13.46
CA ARG A 204 -23.82 22.21 14.17
C ARG A 204 -23.92 22.38 15.69
N THR A 205 -23.48 23.54 16.17
CA THR A 205 -23.28 23.83 17.58
C THR A 205 -24.09 25.05 18.00
N VAL A 206 -24.33 25.14 19.28
CA VAL A 206 -24.91 26.30 19.93
C VAL A 206 -24.02 26.68 21.10
N ASN A 207 -23.81 27.98 21.28
CA ASN A 207 -23.32 28.49 22.54
C ASN A 207 -24.56 28.98 23.29
N TYR A 208 -24.80 28.49 24.50
CA TYR A 208 -25.91 29.02 25.31
C TYR A 208 -25.49 30.23 26.14
N ARG A 209 -24.19 30.32 26.47
CA ARG A 209 -23.62 31.44 27.21
C ARG A 209 -22.27 31.83 26.65
N ILE A 210 -22.13 33.08 26.22
CA ILE A 210 -20.86 33.62 25.72
C ILE A 210 -20.47 34.92 26.41
N THR A 211 -19.18 35.25 26.41
CA THR A 211 -18.69 36.58 26.76
C THR A 211 -18.62 37.50 25.55
N ALA A 212 -18.50 38.81 25.78
CA ALA A 212 -18.30 39.79 24.69
C ALA A 212 -17.00 39.51 23.92
N ARG A 213 -15.97 38.98 24.59
CA ARG A 213 -14.73 38.52 23.94
C ARG A 213 -14.96 37.31 23.04
N GLU A 214 -15.69 36.31 23.53
CA GLU A 214 -16.04 35.13 22.73
C GLU A 214 -16.84 35.54 21.48
N ALA A 215 -17.76 36.51 21.58
CA ALA A 215 -18.48 37.08 20.43
C ALA A 215 -17.54 37.71 19.37
N ASN A 216 -16.38 38.21 19.78
CA ASN A 216 -15.35 38.81 18.91
C ASN A 216 -14.23 37.83 18.54
N GLY A 217 -14.40 36.52 18.77
CA GLY A 217 -13.40 35.49 18.44
C GLY A 217 -12.18 35.48 19.37
N LEU A 218 -12.29 36.07 20.56
CA LEU A 218 -11.23 36.14 21.56
C LEU A 218 -11.49 35.17 22.71
N LYS A 219 -10.42 34.70 23.37
CA LYS A 219 -10.55 33.85 24.56
C LYS A 219 -11.20 34.61 25.73
N PRO A 220 -12.06 33.95 26.52
CA PRO A 220 -12.72 34.55 27.69
C PRO A 220 -11.72 34.81 28.82
N VAL A 221 -12.04 35.78 29.69
CA VAL A 221 -11.27 36.09 30.90
C VAL A 221 -12.07 35.72 32.15
N VAL A 222 -11.38 35.30 33.21
CA VAL A 222 -12.02 34.94 34.49
C VAL A 222 -12.76 36.15 35.06
N GLY A 223 -14.04 35.98 35.40
CA GLY A 223 -14.88 37.04 35.98
C GLY A 223 -15.61 37.93 34.96
N GLU A 224 -15.44 37.69 33.66
CA GLU A 224 -16.19 38.39 32.61
C GLU A 224 -17.68 37.95 32.60
N PRO A 225 -18.65 38.89 32.45
CA PRO A 225 -20.06 38.53 32.35
C PRO A 225 -20.33 37.67 31.11
N ARG A 226 -21.25 36.72 31.28
CA ARG A 226 -21.75 35.86 30.22
C ARG A 226 -23.19 36.22 29.89
N TYR A 227 -23.45 36.37 28.60
CA TYR A 227 -24.75 36.66 28.02
C TYR A 227 -25.39 35.38 27.53
N ASP A 228 -26.71 35.24 27.70
CA ASP A 228 -27.45 34.07 27.24
C ASP A 228 -27.83 34.17 25.78
N SER A 229 -27.91 33.02 25.11
CA SER A 229 -28.67 32.91 23.87
C SER A 229 -30.17 32.99 24.16
N LEU A 230 -30.98 33.22 23.13
CA LEU A 230 -32.43 33.23 23.24
C LEU A 230 -32.98 31.93 23.88
N ALA A 231 -32.41 30.78 23.47
CA ALA A 231 -32.73 29.47 24.06
C ALA A 231 -32.24 29.36 25.52
N GLY A 232 -31.05 29.89 25.85
CA GLY A 232 -30.53 29.88 27.21
C GLY A 232 -31.36 30.73 28.17
N ALA A 233 -31.77 31.92 27.75
CA ALA A 233 -32.63 32.82 28.51
C ALA A 233 -34.01 32.19 28.78
N ALA A 234 -34.60 31.54 27.77
CA ALA A 234 -35.84 30.76 27.94
C ALA A 234 -35.66 29.59 28.90
N ALA A 235 -34.55 28.85 28.81
CA ALA A 235 -34.26 27.74 29.71
C ALA A 235 -34.16 28.19 31.18
N ARG A 236 -33.56 29.36 31.46
CA ARG A 236 -33.52 29.91 32.82
C ARG A 236 -34.90 30.21 33.39
N LYS A 237 -35.82 30.76 32.59
CA LYS A 237 -37.22 30.95 33.00
C LYS A 237 -37.94 29.64 33.30
N LEU A 238 -37.51 28.55 32.66
CA LEU A 238 -37.98 27.19 32.96
C LEU A 238 -37.24 26.53 34.15
N GLY A 239 -36.32 27.25 34.81
CA GLY A 239 -35.56 26.76 35.95
C GLY A 239 -34.32 25.91 35.59
N VAL A 240 -33.86 25.96 34.34
CA VAL A 240 -32.69 25.23 33.85
C VAL A 240 -31.52 26.20 33.62
N ASP A 241 -30.37 26.00 34.27
CA ASP A 241 -29.19 26.84 34.02
C ASP A 241 -28.51 26.43 32.70
N PRO A 242 -28.42 27.32 31.69
CA PRO A 242 -27.79 27.02 30.42
C PRO A 242 -26.29 26.78 30.60
N PRO A 243 -25.66 25.76 29.99
CA PRO A 243 -24.24 25.53 30.16
C PRO A 243 -23.39 26.57 29.41
N PRO A 244 -22.17 26.90 29.89
CA PRO A 244 -21.21 27.67 29.11
C PRO A 244 -20.53 26.81 28.04
N GLY A 245 -19.89 27.48 27.08
CA GLY A 245 -19.14 26.82 26.02
C GLY A 245 -20.01 26.37 24.85
N GLU A 246 -19.38 25.64 23.93
CA GLU A 246 -19.96 25.18 22.69
C GLU A 246 -20.55 23.78 22.85
N TRP A 247 -21.79 23.60 22.41
CA TRP A 247 -22.54 22.34 22.56
C TRP A 247 -23.07 21.88 21.22
N ARG A 248 -22.82 20.62 20.87
CA ARG A 248 -23.22 20.05 19.58
C ARG A 248 -24.66 19.52 19.62
N LEU A 249 -25.50 20.09 18.76
CA LEU A 249 -26.94 19.83 18.72
C LEU A 249 -27.25 18.45 18.14
N ARG A 250 -28.16 17.72 18.78
CA ARG A 250 -28.82 16.53 18.20
C ARG A 250 -30.23 16.91 17.81
N PHE A 251 -30.38 17.36 16.57
CA PHE A 251 -31.65 17.85 16.04
C PHE A 251 -32.79 16.83 16.23
N ALA A 252 -33.91 17.32 16.73
CA ALA A 252 -35.17 16.59 16.72
C ALA A 252 -35.71 16.54 15.29
N ALA A 253 -36.38 15.43 14.97
CA ALA A 253 -37.09 15.28 13.71
C ALA A 253 -38.38 14.49 13.93
N GLU A 254 -39.42 14.90 13.22
CA GLU A 254 -40.71 14.23 13.26
C GLU A 254 -40.63 12.91 12.49
N ARG A 255 -41.10 11.81 13.09
CA ARG A 255 -41.27 10.54 12.37
C ARG A 255 -42.60 10.56 11.63
N LYS A 256 -42.65 11.15 10.44
CA LYS A 256 -43.77 10.90 9.52
C LYS A 256 -43.69 9.46 9.01
N ALA A 257 -44.63 8.62 9.44
CA ALA A 257 -44.87 7.35 8.75
C ALA A 257 -45.36 7.70 7.34
N VAL A 258 -44.62 7.29 6.31
CA VAL A 258 -45.09 7.42 4.93
C VAL A 258 -46.33 6.55 4.79
N GLN A 259 -47.51 7.16 4.87
CA GLN A 259 -48.75 6.50 4.47
C GLN A 259 -48.77 6.57 2.94
N GLY A 260 -48.32 5.50 2.30
CA GLY A 260 -48.35 5.40 0.84
C GLY A 260 -49.79 5.52 0.35
N ASP A 261 -50.03 6.47 -0.54
CA ASP A 261 -51.26 6.54 -1.32
C ASP A 261 -51.40 5.25 -2.15
N GLY A 262 -52.38 4.42 -1.79
CA GLY A 262 -52.82 3.29 -2.60
C GLY A 262 -53.02 2.01 -1.79
N GLU A 263 -54.28 1.66 -1.54
CA GLU A 263 -54.70 0.30 -1.24
C GLU A 263 -54.12 -0.68 -2.27
N ARG A 264 -53.14 -1.50 -1.89
CA ARG A 264 -52.97 -2.85 -2.44
C ARG A 264 -52.05 -3.72 -1.59
N ALA A 265 -52.70 -4.76 -1.06
CA ALA A 265 -52.18 -6.08 -0.72
C ALA A 265 -51.14 -6.17 0.41
N ALA A 266 -51.64 -6.69 1.54
CA ALA A 266 -50.86 -7.33 2.59
C ALA A 266 -49.91 -8.40 2.03
N GLY A 267 -48.71 -8.46 2.60
CA GLY A 267 -47.81 -9.61 2.49
C GLY A 267 -46.50 -9.34 1.77
N ASP A 268 -45.62 -8.52 2.35
CA ASP A 268 -44.20 -8.84 2.54
C ASP A 268 -43.52 -7.71 3.31
N GLY A 269 -42.55 -8.07 4.16
CA GLY A 269 -41.92 -7.17 5.13
C GLY A 269 -41.43 -5.85 4.54
N GLU A 270 -42.17 -4.78 4.83
CA GLU A 270 -41.91 -3.43 4.34
C GLU A 270 -40.51 -2.95 4.76
N ARG A 271 -39.63 -2.79 3.78
CA ARG A 271 -38.52 -1.85 3.86
C ARG A 271 -39.10 -0.43 3.81
N GLN A 272 -39.51 0.08 4.97
CA GLN A 272 -39.74 1.51 5.16
C GLN A 272 -38.41 2.25 4.95
N THR A 273 -38.25 2.92 3.82
CA THR A 273 -37.20 3.92 3.65
C THR A 273 -37.49 5.09 4.58
N ARG A 274 -36.72 5.14 5.68
CA ARG A 274 -36.76 6.16 6.72
C ARG A 274 -36.06 7.41 6.22
N TYR A 275 -36.82 8.45 5.89
CA TYR A 275 -36.29 9.80 5.74
C TYR A 275 -36.68 10.58 7.00
N LEU A 276 -35.74 11.28 7.61
CA LEU A 276 -36.07 12.33 8.57
C LEU A 276 -36.62 13.50 7.74
N SER A 277 -37.86 13.92 7.99
CA SER A 277 -38.32 15.20 7.47
C SER A 277 -37.91 16.31 8.44
N VAL A 278 -37.61 17.48 7.89
CA VAL A 278 -37.12 18.68 8.61
C VAL A 278 -38.28 19.40 9.33
N ASP A 279 -39.37 18.68 9.59
CA ASP A 279 -40.68 19.27 9.90
C ASP A 279 -40.88 19.50 11.41
N SER A 280 -39.86 19.30 12.24
CA SER A 280 -40.00 19.55 13.68
C SER A 280 -40.15 21.03 13.99
N TYR A 281 -41.08 21.32 14.90
CA TYR A 281 -41.51 22.67 15.26
C TYR A 281 -42.00 23.48 14.04
N GLU A 282 -42.83 22.86 13.19
CA GLU A 282 -43.42 23.51 12.03
C GLU A 282 -44.14 24.83 12.43
N PRO A 283 -43.80 25.98 11.83
CA PRO A 283 -44.37 27.25 12.25
C PRO A 283 -45.86 27.36 11.94
N ARG A 284 -46.65 27.84 12.91
CA ARG A 284 -48.03 28.26 12.69
C ARG A 284 -48.09 29.75 12.42
N SER A 285 -48.98 30.19 11.54
CA SER A 285 -49.07 31.59 11.15
C SER A 285 -49.50 32.47 12.33
N LEU A 286 -48.80 33.58 12.55
CA LEU A 286 -49.04 34.48 13.68
C LEU A 286 -50.46 35.09 13.68
N TYR A 287 -51.03 35.37 12.50
CA TYR A 287 -52.37 35.97 12.39
C TYR A 287 -53.49 35.07 12.95
N GLU A 288 -53.27 33.76 13.05
CA GLU A 288 -54.25 32.80 13.59
C GLU A 288 -54.66 33.13 15.03
N LEU A 289 -53.82 33.84 15.79
CA LEU A 289 -54.13 34.29 17.16
C LEU A 289 -55.32 35.25 17.21
N PHE A 290 -55.54 36.01 16.14
CA PHE A 290 -56.49 37.13 16.08
C PHE A 290 -57.70 36.85 15.20
N VAL A 291 -57.73 35.72 14.49
CA VAL A 291 -58.89 35.23 13.74
C VAL A 291 -59.71 34.31 14.65
N PRO A 292 -60.96 34.65 15.03
CA PRO A 292 -61.71 33.90 16.05
C PRO A 292 -61.87 32.41 15.78
N ASP A 293 -62.16 32.03 14.53
CA ASP A 293 -62.38 30.63 14.14
C ASP A 293 -61.08 29.83 14.23
N LEU A 294 -59.96 30.40 13.75
CA LEU A 294 -58.64 29.76 13.82
C LEU A 294 -58.15 29.69 15.26
N TRP A 295 -58.39 30.73 16.06
CA TRP A 295 -58.08 30.75 17.49
C TRP A 295 -58.75 29.59 18.23
N GLN A 296 -60.05 29.38 17.98
CA GLN A 296 -60.79 28.26 18.57
C GLN A 296 -60.33 26.91 18.02
N MET A 297 -60.21 26.77 16.70
CA MET A 297 -59.87 25.51 16.05
C MET A 297 -58.45 25.01 16.35
N ARG A 298 -57.46 25.92 16.38
CA ARG A 298 -56.03 25.57 16.49
C ARG A 298 -55.50 25.59 17.92
N TYR A 299 -56.09 26.41 18.78
CA TYR A 299 -55.62 26.66 20.15
C TYR A 299 -56.70 26.42 21.22
N GLY A 300 -57.89 25.92 20.84
CA GLY A 300 -58.96 25.62 21.81
C GLY A 300 -59.43 26.85 22.58
N GLY A 301 -59.36 28.04 21.97
CA GLY A 301 -59.69 29.28 22.66
C GLY A 301 -58.62 29.80 23.61
N GLY A 302 -57.43 29.19 23.63
CA GLY A 302 -56.29 29.54 24.47
C GLY A 302 -55.75 28.35 25.27
N ASP A 303 -56.62 27.39 25.62
CA ASP A 303 -56.27 26.22 26.42
C ASP A 303 -55.12 25.39 25.80
N GLY A 304 -55.02 25.35 24.48
CA GLY A 304 -53.95 24.66 23.74
C GLY A 304 -52.58 25.32 23.86
N LEU A 305 -52.47 26.51 24.44
CA LEU A 305 -51.21 27.21 24.71
C LEU A 305 -50.81 27.16 26.20
N ALA A 306 -51.71 26.70 27.06
CA ALA A 306 -51.45 26.60 28.50
C ALA A 306 -50.25 25.67 28.77
N GLY A 307 -49.27 26.19 29.51
CA GLY A 307 -48.05 25.45 29.85
C GLY A 307 -47.05 25.26 28.70
N LYS A 308 -47.28 25.88 27.53
CA LYS A 308 -46.35 25.79 26.39
C LYS A 308 -45.30 26.90 26.41
N VAL A 309 -44.14 26.60 25.83
CA VAL A 309 -43.16 27.61 25.43
C VAL A 309 -43.47 28.03 24.00
N VAL A 310 -43.77 29.30 23.80
CA VAL A 310 -44.16 29.85 22.51
C VAL A 310 -43.06 30.77 22.02
N LEU A 311 -42.44 30.41 20.90
CA LEU A 311 -41.49 31.29 20.20
C LEU A 311 -42.20 31.98 19.05
N VAL A 312 -42.13 33.31 19.03
CA VAL A 312 -42.67 34.17 17.98
C VAL A 312 -41.50 34.76 17.21
N GLY A 313 -41.39 34.47 15.91
CA GLY A 313 -40.22 34.88 15.12
C GLY A 313 -40.44 34.93 13.61
N PRO A 314 -39.47 35.44 12.84
CA PRO A 314 -39.57 35.62 11.41
C PRO A 314 -39.49 34.29 10.65
N THR A 315 -40.50 33.99 9.82
CA THR A 315 -40.50 32.76 9.00
C THR A 315 -40.74 33.03 7.51
N ALA A 316 -41.15 34.25 7.15
CA ALA A 316 -41.30 34.65 5.76
C ALA A 316 -39.93 34.71 5.04
N PRO A 317 -39.83 34.25 3.77
CA PRO A 317 -38.58 34.27 3.01
C PRO A 317 -37.88 35.64 2.91
N ARG A 318 -38.64 36.74 2.99
CA ARG A 318 -38.10 38.10 2.95
C ARG A 318 -37.15 38.45 4.10
N PHE A 319 -37.23 37.74 5.22
CA PHE A 319 -36.34 37.94 6.36
C PHE A 319 -34.98 37.25 6.20
N GLN A 320 -34.87 36.32 5.24
CA GLN A 320 -33.64 35.55 4.95
C GLN A 320 -33.06 34.82 6.17
N ASP A 321 -33.90 34.53 7.17
CA ASP A 321 -33.51 33.87 8.41
C ASP A 321 -33.57 32.35 8.27
N ASN A 322 -32.72 31.82 7.36
CA ASN A 322 -32.64 30.42 7.03
C ASN A 322 -31.20 29.93 7.19
N HIS A 323 -31.05 28.84 7.95
CA HIS A 323 -29.78 28.29 8.37
C HIS A 323 -29.61 26.87 7.85
N ARG A 324 -28.44 26.59 7.27
CA ARG A 324 -28.09 25.24 6.85
C ARG A 324 -27.55 24.45 8.04
N THR A 325 -28.09 23.26 8.26
CA THR A 325 -27.70 22.34 9.33
C THR A 325 -27.47 20.94 8.74
N PRO A 326 -26.82 20.01 9.47
CA PRO A 326 -26.70 18.61 9.03
C PRO A 326 -28.05 17.96 8.70
N SER A 327 -29.13 18.37 9.37
CA SER A 327 -30.49 17.83 9.15
C SER A 327 -31.25 18.51 8.01
N GLY A 328 -30.66 19.52 7.34
CA GLY A 328 -31.32 20.30 6.29
C GLY A 328 -31.36 21.79 6.61
N HIS A 329 -32.23 22.53 5.92
CA HIS A 329 -32.42 23.96 6.13
C HIS A 329 -33.48 24.20 7.22
N LEU A 330 -33.12 24.96 8.25
CA LEU A 330 -34.01 25.33 9.35
C LEU A 330 -34.15 26.85 9.41
N LEU A 331 -35.36 27.32 9.69
CA LEU A 331 -35.60 28.74 9.98
C LEU A 331 -34.99 29.10 11.35
N GLY A 332 -34.53 30.34 11.53
CA GLY A 332 -33.99 30.83 12.81
C GLY A 332 -34.86 30.49 14.03
N PRO A 333 -36.18 30.78 14.00
CA PRO A 333 -37.13 30.38 15.03
C PRO A 333 -37.12 28.88 15.36
N GLN A 334 -37.06 28.02 14.34
CA GLN A 334 -37.02 26.57 14.53
C GLN A 334 -35.68 26.15 15.15
N LEU A 335 -34.57 26.76 14.71
CA LEU A 335 -33.24 26.46 15.24
C LEU A 335 -33.13 26.84 16.74
N HIS A 336 -33.74 27.94 17.16
CA HIS A 336 -33.84 28.30 18.57
C HIS A 336 -34.64 27.28 19.39
N LEU A 337 -35.77 26.78 18.87
CA LEU A 337 -36.54 25.73 19.53
C LEU A 337 -35.81 24.38 19.56
N GLN A 338 -35.07 24.04 18.51
CA GLN A 338 -34.19 22.85 18.48
C GLN A 338 -33.10 22.95 19.55
N ALA A 339 -32.47 24.11 19.69
CA ALA A 339 -31.48 24.37 20.74
C ALA A 339 -32.10 24.32 22.13
N LEU A 340 -33.28 24.91 22.34
CA LEU A 340 -33.97 24.84 23.63
C LEU A 340 -34.38 23.40 23.97
N GLY A 341 -34.95 22.67 23.02
CA GLY A 341 -35.31 21.26 23.19
C GLY A 341 -34.11 20.41 23.58
N CYS A 342 -32.97 20.58 22.91
CA CYS A 342 -31.74 19.86 23.27
C CYS A 342 -31.28 20.13 24.69
N LEU A 343 -31.37 21.39 25.14
CA LEU A 343 -31.00 21.79 26.49
C LEU A 343 -31.93 21.21 27.55
N LEU A 344 -33.24 21.24 27.30
CA LEU A 344 -34.22 20.75 28.26
C LEU A 344 -34.25 19.21 28.37
N GLU A 345 -33.81 18.49 27.33
CA GLU A 345 -33.71 17.03 27.32
C GLU A 345 -32.30 16.47 27.63
N ASP A 346 -31.30 17.35 27.77
CA ASP A 346 -29.86 16.97 27.81
C ASP A 346 -29.47 16.04 26.65
N SER A 347 -30.02 16.31 25.47
CA SER A 347 -29.90 15.45 24.29
C SER A 347 -28.78 15.95 23.35
N PHE A 348 -27.57 16.12 23.86
CA PHE A 348 -26.44 16.58 23.05
C PHE A 348 -25.61 15.44 22.45
N TRP A 349 -24.98 15.69 21.30
CA TRP A 349 -23.89 14.83 20.86
C TRP A 349 -22.67 15.06 21.76
N LYS A 350 -22.17 13.97 22.33
CA LYS A 350 -21.02 13.99 23.24
C LYS A 350 -19.75 13.67 22.47
N GLU A 351 -18.68 14.38 22.80
CA GLU A 351 -17.35 14.04 22.32
C GLU A 351 -16.74 12.94 23.19
N PRO A 352 -16.01 11.98 22.59
CA PRO A 352 -15.28 11.00 23.35
C PRO A 352 -14.17 11.69 24.16
N PRO A 353 -13.81 11.17 25.34
CA PRO A 353 -12.66 11.70 26.06
C PRO A 353 -11.40 11.50 25.20
N PRO A 354 -10.44 12.44 25.18
CA PRO A 354 -9.31 12.39 24.26
C PRO A 354 -8.50 11.08 24.31
N TRP A 355 -8.38 10.47 25.49
CA TRP A 355 -7.67 9.19 25.64
C TRP A 355 -8.34 8.02 24.89
N ALA A 356 -9.67 8.05 24.72
CA ALA A 356 -10.41 6.98 24.04
C ALA A 356 -10.13 6.99 22.55
N GLU A 357 -9.99 8.18 21.95
CA GLU A 357 -9.57 8.32 20.55
C GLU A 357 -8.15 7.80 20.34
N TRP A 358 -7.21 8.20 21.21
CA TRP A 358 -5.83 7.69 21.17
C TRP A 358 -5.76 6.17 21.36
N ALA A 359 -6.58 5.62 22.26
CA ALA A 359 -6.65 4.18 22.49
C ALA A 359 -7.18 3.42 21.26
N LEU A 360 -8.23 3.95 20.60
CA LEU A 360 -8.77 3.40 19.35
C LEU A 360 -7.72 3.41 18.23
N LEU A 361 -7.01 4.52 18.09
CA LEU A 361 -5.96 4.72 17.08
C LEU A 361 -4.80 3.72 17.30
N ALA A 362 -4.33 3.58 18.54
CA ALA A 362 -3.30 2.61 18.91
C ALA A 362 -3.77 1.15 18.71
N GLY A 363 -5.04 0.86 19.06
CA GLY A 363 -5.63 -0.47 18.88
C GLY A 363 -5.72 -0.88 17.41
N LEU A 364 -6.13 0.03 16.53
CA LEU A 364 -6.22 -0.21 15.08
C LEU A 364 -4.85 -0.34 14.43
N ALA A 365 -3.86 0.46 14.86
CA ALA A 365 -2.48 0.30 14.43
C ALA A 365 -1.92 -1.08 14.84
N LEU A 366 -2.17 -1.51 16.09
CA LEU A 366 -1.78 -2.84 16.56
C LEU A 366 -2.45 -3.96 15.78
N ALA A 367 -3.76 -3.85 15.53
CA ALA A 367 -4.50 -4.81 14.71
C ALA A 367 -3.91 -4.90 13.29
N GLY A 368 -3.58 -3.77 12.67
CA GLY A 368 -2.91 -3.72 11.37
C GLY A 368 -1.57 -4.46 11.37
N MET A 369 -0.72 -4.23 12.38
CA MET A 369 0.56 -4.93 12.53
C MET A 369 0.37 -6.44 12.68
N VAL A 370 -0.58 -6.87 13.51
CA VAL A 370 -0.90 -8.29 13.71
C VAL A 370 -1.42 -8.92 12.43
N LEU A 371 -2.31 -8.24 11.69
CA LEU A 371 -2.87 -8.74 10.43
C LEU A 371 -1.80 -8.98 9.38
N VAL A 372 -0.89 -8.02 9.15
CA VAL A 372 0.24 -8.19 8.23
C VAL A 372 1.08 -9.40 8.63
N ARG A 373 1.35 -9.56 9.93
CA ARG A 373 2.22 -10.63 10.43
C ARG A 373 1.58 -12.03 10.36
N MET A 374 0.26 -12.13 10.53
CA MET A 374 -0.47 -13.40 10.56
C MET A 374 -0.99 -13.82 9.18
N VAL A 375 -1.36 -12.87 8.33
CA VAL A 375 -2.05 -13.13 7.06
C VAL A 375 -1.09 -12.93 5.89
N ARG A 376 -0.45 -14.02 5.46
CA ARG A 376 0.53 -13.99 4.34
C ARG A 376 -0.10 -13.88 2.95
N ASN A 377 -1.37 -14.23 2.81
CA ASN A 377 -2.07 -14.12 1.52
C ASN A 377 -2.59 -12.68 1.34
N PRO A 378 -2.17 -11.94 0.30
CA PRO A 378 -2.55 -10.54 0.12
C PRO A 378 -4.05 -10.34 -0.09
N VAL A 379 -4.75 -11.30 -0.71
CA VAL A 379 -6.20 -11.22 -0.91
C VAL A 379 -6.93 -11.40 0.41
N ALA A 380 -6.47 -12.33 1.25
CA ALA A 380 -7.03 -12.54 2.59
C ALA A 380 -6.75 -11.34 3.50
N LEU A 381 -5.56 -10.72 3.38
CA LEU A 381 -5.21 -9.50 4.11
C LEU A 381 -6.13 -8.35 3.74
N LEU A 382 -6.36 -8.12 2.43
CA LEU A 382 -7.30 -7.10 1.96
C LEU A 382 -8.71 -7.35 2.52
N GLY A 383 -9.19 -8.60 2.45
CA GLY A 383 -10.49 -8.97 3.01
C GLY A 383 -10.59 -8.70 4.52
N ALA A 384 -9.56 -9.01 5.29
CA ALA A 384 -9.51 -8.76 6.73
C ALA A 384 -9.49 -7.25 7.06
N VAL A 385 -8.73 -6.46 6.30
CA VAL A 385 -8.68 -5.00 6.47
C VAL A 385 -10.04 -4.36 6.15
N LEU A 386 -10.70 -4.78 5.06
CA LEU A 386 -12.04 -4.30 4.71
C LEU A 386 -13.08 -4.71 5.75
N ALA A 387 -13.01 -5.94 6.27
CA ALA A 387 -13.90 -6.39 7.33
C ALA A 387 -13.72 -5.58 8.63
N LEU A 388 -12.46 -5.29 9.01
CA LEU A 388 -12.17 -4.48 10.20
C LEU A 388 -12.57 -3.01 10.01
N ALA A 389 -12.38 -2.46 8.82
CA ALA A 389 -12.86 -1.13 8.45
C ALA A 389 -14.39 -1.03 8.54
N ALA A 390 -15.11 -2.01 7.98
CA ALA A 390 -16.56 -2.08 8.08
C ALA A 390 -17.04 -2.24 9.53
N ALA A 391 -16.36 -3.08 10.32
CA ALA A 391 -16.66 -3.25 11.74
C ALA A 391 -16.43 -1.96 12.55
N LEU A 392 -15.39 -1.19 12.21
CA LEU A 392 -15.13 0.12 12.83
C LEU A 392 -16.27 1.10 12.53
N VAL A 393 -16.62 1.28 11.26
CA VAL A 393 -17.71 2.19 10.85
C VAL A 393 -19.02 1.79 11.50
N LEU A 394 -19.43 0.52 11.37
CA LEU A 394 -20.66 0.03 11.99
C LEU A 394 -20.63 0.12 13.52
N GLY A 395 -19.48 -0.17 14.14
CA GLY A 395 -19.27 -0.07 15.58
C GLY A 395 -19.42 1.35 16.10
N CYS A 396 -18.81 2.33 15.43
CA CYS A 396 -18.97 3.75 15.74
C CYS A 396 -20.43 4.20 15.60
N GLY A 397 -21.13 3.77 14.54
CA GLY A 397 -22.55 4.09 14.36
C GLY A 397 -23.45 3.49 15.44
N VAL A 398 -23.24 2.23 15.80
CA VAL A 398 -23.98 1.56 16.89
C VAL A 398 -23.69 2.22 18.24
N LEU A 399 -22.44 2.60 18.50
CA LEU A 399 -22.06 3.28 19.73
C LEU A 399 -22.70 4.65 19.81
N ALA A 400 -22.67 5.43 18.73
CA ALA A 400 -23.32 6.73 18.64
C ALA A 400 -24.84 6.63 18.89
N ASP A 401 -25.54 5.64 18.32
CA ASP A 401 -26.98 5.42 18.56
C ASP A 401 -27.28 5.11 20.04
N ARG A 402 -26.42 4.31 20.68
CA ARG A 402 -26.60 3.81 22.06
C ARG A 402 -26.22 4.82 23.13
N THR A 403 -25.14 5.58 22.93
CA THR A 403 -24.54 6.43 23.97
C THR A 403 -24.58 7.91 23.65
N GLY A 404 -24.95 8.29 22.41
CA GLY A 404 -24.89 9.68 21.96
C GLY A 404 -23.46 10.21 21.78
N VAL A 405 -22.44 9.33 21.71
CA VAL A 405 -21.03 9.73 21.56
C VAL A 405 -20.62 9.60 20.10
N LEU A 406 -20.17 10.69 19.48
CA LEU A 406 -19.67 10.70 18.11
C LEU A 406 -18.17 10.43 18.10
N PHE A 407 -17.78 9.18 17.81
CA PHE A 407 -16.37 8.82 17.66
C PHE A 407 -15.83 9.21 16.28
N THR A 408 -14.62 9.75 16.26
CA THR A 408 -13.82 9.96 15.04
C THR A 408 -13.32 8.61 14.51
N GLY A 409 -13.97 8.10 13.46
CA GLY A 409 -13.68 6.77 12.90
C GLY A 409 -12.61 6.81 11.81
N PHE A 410 -12.56 7.91 11.05
CA PHE A 410 -11.68 8.03 9.88
C PHE A 410 -10.18 8.06 10.22
N PRO A 411 -9.71 8.80 11.25
CA PRO A 411 -8.30 8.77 11.64
C PRO A 411 -7.82 7.36 12.00
N GLY A 412 -8.67 6.57 12.67
CA GLY A 412 -8.40 5.17 12.98
C GLY A 412 -8.33 4.27 11.74
N LEU A 413 -9.23 4.47 10.77
CA LEU A 413 -9.20 3.76 9.49
C LEU A 413 -7.92 4.05 8.71
N LEU A 414 -7.49 5.31 8.69
CA LEU A 414 -6.23 5.73 8.09
C LEU A 414 -5.03 5.09 8.79
N ALA A 415 -5.05 4.95 10.12
CA ALA A 415 -4.06 4.19 10.90
C ALA A 415 -3.94 2.75 10.45
N LEU A 416 -5.08 2.07 10.36
CA LEU A 416 -5.13 0.69 9.89
C LEU A 416 -4.55 0.54 8.48
N LEU A 417 -5.00 1.37 7.53
CA LEU A 417 -4.52 1.33 6.14
C LEU A 417 -3.03 1.68 6.03
N GLY A 418 -2.58 2.74 6.69
CA GLY A 418 -1.19 3.18 6.64
C GLY A 418 -0.24 2.13 7.18
N VAL A 419 -0.57 1.50 8.33
CA VAL A 419 0.23 0.43 8.92
C VAL A 419 0.24 -0.82 8.06
N THR A 420 -0.90 -1.22 7.51
CA THR A 420 -1.00 -2.44 6.69
C THR A 420 -0.27 -2.29 5.36
N ILE A 421 -0.39 -1.15 4.68
CA ILE A 421 0.35 -0.84 3.45
C ILE A 421 1.86 -0.78 3.73
N SER A 422 2.28 -0.04 4.76
CA SER A 422 3.70 0.13 5.08
C SER A 422 4.34 -1.18 5.54
N GLY A 423 3.66 -1.93 6.41
CA GLY A 423 4.08 -3.25 6.87
C GLY A 423 4.18 -4.25 5.72
N GLY A 424 3.16 -4.30 4.85
CA GLY A 424 3.18 -5.16 3.66
C GLY A 424 4.30 -4.81 2.68
N ALA A 425 4.59 -3.52 2.49
CA ALA A 425 5.72 -3.07 1.67
C ALA A 425 7.06 -3.53 2.26
N VAL A 426 7.26 -3.39 3.57
CA VAL A 426 8.48 -3.85 4.26
C VAL A 426 8.64 -5.36 4.11
N GLU A 427 7.59 -6.15 4.35
CA GLU A 427 7.63 -7.60 4.15
C GLU A 427 7.97 -7.96 2.69
N PHE A 428 7.36 -7.28 1.72
CA PHE A 428 7.65 -7.49 0.29
C PHE A 428 9.12 -7.21 -0.05
N PHE A 429 9.69 -6.11 0.43
CA PHE A 429 11.10 -5.77 0.17
C PHE A 429 12.06 -6.74 0.87
N VAL A 430 11.77 -7.14 2.11
CA VAL A 430 12.58 -8.13 2.85
C VAL A 430 12.55 -9.47 2.13
N GLU A 431 11.37 -9.93 1.70
CA GLU A 431 11.20 -11.18 0.97
C GLU A 431 11.94 -11.14 -0.37
N ARG A 432 11.86 -10.03 -1.10
CA ARG A 432 12.60 -9.83 -2.35
C ARG A 432 14.11 -9.81 -2.14
N ALA A 433 14.59 -9.22 -1.04
CA ALA A 433 16.01 -9.23 -0.69
C ALA A 433 16.50 -10.63 -0.32
N ARG A 434 15.71 -11.41 0.44
CA ARG A 434 16.00 -12.82 0.78
C ARG A 434 16.12 -13.67 -0.48
N ARG A 435 15.16 -13.57 -1.40
CA ARG A 435 15.18 -14.29 -2.69
C ARG A 435 16.42 -13.95 -3.52
N ARG A 436 16.77 -12.66 -3.63
CA ARG A 436 17.98 -12.23 -4.37
C ARG A 436 19.29 -12.68 -3.72
N ARG A 437 19.33 -12.82 -2.39
CA ARG A 437 20.52 -13.33 -1.67
C ARG A 437 20.65 -14.83 -1.86
N LEU A 438 19.54 -15.57 -1.73
CA LEU A 438 19.51 -17.01 -1.98
C LEU A 438 19.94 -17.32 -3.42
N HIS A 439 19.38 -16.62 -4.40
CA HIS A 439 19.76 -16.77 -5.81
C HIS A 439 21.25 -16.52 -6.05
N ARG A 440 21.82 -15.45 -5.47
CA ARG A 440 23.26 -15.13 -5.59
C ARG A 440 24.16 -16.14 -4.87
N HIS A 441 23.70 -16.74 -3.79
CA HIS A 441 24.45 -17.77 -3.08
C HIS A 441 24.45 -19.07 -3.87
N LEU A 442 23.29 -19.50 -4.38
CA LEU A 442 23.16 -20.68 -5.23
C LEU A 442 24.01 -20.54 -6.51
N GLN A 443 23.99 -19.39 -7.19
CA GLN A 443 24.84 -19.14 -8.37
C GLN A 443 26.36 -19.22 -8.14
N ARG A 444 26.81 -19.16 -6.88
CA ARG A 444 28.25 -19.26 -6.52
C ARG A 444 28.63 -20.65 -6.00
N SER A 445 27.65 -21.45 -5.63
CA SER A 445 27.85 -22.79 -5.04
C SER A 445 27.45 -23.92 -5.99
N VAL A 446 26.66 -23.63 -7.01
CA VAL A 446 26.34 -24.52 -8.13
C VAL A 446 26.49 -23.74 -9.45
N SER A 447 26.78 -24.43 -10.55
CA SER A 447 26.86 -23.82 -11.88
C SER A 447 25.55 -23.06 -12.22
N ALA A 448 25.66 -21.97 -13.00
CA ALA A 448 24.55 -21.06 -13.25
C ALA A 448 23.30 -21.77 -13.82
N ASP A 449 23.50 -22.82 -14.62
CA ASP A 449 22.44 -23.62 -15.22
C ASP A 449 21.71 -24.49 -14.19
N VAL A 450 22.43 -25.07 -13.21
CA VAL A 450 21.82 -25.82 -12.10
C VAL A 450 20.95 -24.91 -11.24
N ALA A 451 21.45 -23.71 -10.92
CA ALA A 451 20.68 -22.72 -10.16
C ALA A 451 19.42 -22.26 -10.91
N ASP A 452 19.52 -22.02 -12.22
CA ASP A 452 18.38 -21.59 -13.04
C ASP A 452 17.34 -22.72 -13.16
N GLN A 453 17.77 -23.97 -13.30
CA GLN A 453 16.89 -25.13 -13.38
C GLN A 453 16.19 -25.45 -12.03
N MET A 454 16.88 -25.26 -10.90
CA MET A 454 16.28 -25.34 -9.56
C MET A 454 15.15 -24.31 -9.37
N VAL A 455 15.30 -23.10 -9.94
CA VAL A 455 14.31 -22.02 -9.82
C VAL A 455 13.15 -22.20 -10.80
N ARG A 456 13.43 -22.60 -12.05
CA ARG A 456 12.41 -22.73 -13.10
C ARG A 456 11.54 -23.98 -12.92
N SER A 457 12.12 -25.10 -12.52
CA SER A 457 11.43 -26.39 -12.42
C SER A 457 11.94 -27.23 -11.23
N PRO A 458 11.51 -26.93 -9.99
CA PRO A 458 11.97 -27.63 -8.79
C PRO A 458 11.79 -29.16 -8.88
N GLY A 459 10.68 -29.64 -9.46
CA GLY A 459 10.43 -31.07 -9.65
C GLY A 459 11.39 -31.76 -10.62
N GLY A 460 11.79 -31.07 -11.69
CA GLY A 460 12.77 -31.60 -12.66
C GLY A 460 14.17 -31.73 -12.06
N TYR A 461 14.55 -30.78 -11.21
CA TYR A 461 15.81 -30.84 -10.45
C TYR A 461 15.87 -32.09 -9.56
N PHE A 462 14.85 -32.36 -8.75
CA PHE A 462 14.85 -33.51 -7.84
C PHE A 462 14.92 -34.86 -8.58
N GLU A 463 14.35 -34.95 -9.79
CA GLU A 463 14.50 -36.17 -10.62
C GLU A 463 15.91 -36.33 -11.18
N MET A 464 16.58 -35.24 -11.54
CA MET A 464 17.96 -35.25 -12.04
C MET A 464 18.98 -35.48 -10.93
N ALA A 465 18.75 -34.91 -9.74
CA ALA A 465 19.59 -35.08 -8.56
C ALA A 465 19.74 -36.55 -8.14
N ARG A 466 18.73 -37.40 -8.40
CA ARG A 466 18.78 -38.85 -8.11
C ARG A 466 19.83 -39.64 -8.91
N GLY A 467 20.46 -39.04 -9.92
CA GLY A 467 21.42 -39.72 -10.78
C GLY A 467 20.74 -40.50 -11.90
N ARG A 468 20.95 -40.09 -13.16
CA ARG A 468 20.49 -40.85 -14.33
C ARG A 468 21.64 -41.11 -15.29
N ARG A 469 21.63 -42.29 -15.92
CA ARG A 469 22.55 -42.62 -17.02
C ARG A 469 22.12 -41.86 -18.26
N ARG A 470 23.00 -41.00 -18.79
CA ARG A 470 22.78 -40.23 -20.02
C ARG A 470 24.08 -40.15 -20.81
N LYS A 471 23.97 -39.87 -22.11
CA LYS A 471 25.12 -39.50 -22.93
C LYS A 471 25.46 -38.04 -22.68
N VAL A 472 26.73 -37.76 -22.44
CA VAL A 472 27.27 -36.42 -22.20
C VAL A 472 28.53 -36.22 -23.01
N VAL A 473 28.85 -34.96 -23.28
CA VAL A 473 30.19 -34.58 -23.74
C VAL A 473 30.97 -34.12 -22.51
N VAL A 474 32.14 -34.69 -22.30
CA VAL A 474 33.04 -34.31 -21.21
C VAL A 474 34.27 -33.66 -21.81
N LEU A 475 34.62 -32.48 -21.30
CA LEU A 475 35.84 -31.75 -21.62
C LEU A 475 36.71 -31.69 -20.37
N PHE A 476 37.96 -32.10 -20.51
CA PHE A 476 39.03 -31.82 -19.57
C PHE A 476 40.01 -30.86 -20.20
N SER A 477 40.46 -29.86 -19.46
CA SER A 477 41.61 -29.04 -19.84
C SER A 477 42.58 -28.96 -18.68
N ASP A 478 43.87 -29.14 -18.93
CA ASP A 478 44.91 -29.06 -17.89
C ASP A 478 46.09 -28.20 -18.35
N VAL A 479 46.75 -27.52 -17.41
CA VAL A 479 47.88 -26.63 -17.71
C VAL A 479 49.18 -27.43 -17.69
N ARG A 480 49.89 -27.45 -18.83
CA ARG A 480 51.12 -28.24 -18.98
C ARG A 480 52.22 -27.75 -18.04
N GLY A 481 52.76 -28.70 -17.28
CA GLY A 481 53.92 -28.45 -16.42
C GLY A 481 53.62 -27.54 -15.22
N PHE A 482 52.34 -27.34 -14.86
CA PHE A 482 51.94 -26.46 -13.76
C PHE A 482 52.57 -26.87 -12.42
N THR A 483 52.64 -28.17 -12.10
CA THR A 483 53.27 -28.65 -10.86
C THR A 483 54.72 -28.18 -10.74
N ALA A 484 55.51 -28.33 -11.81
CA ALA A 484 56.90 -27.88 -11.81
C ALA A 484 57.03 -26.34 -11.72
N ARG A 485 56.05 -25.60 -12.26
CA ARG A 485 55.98 -24.13 -12.17
C ARG A 485 55.61 -23.65 -10.76
N SER A 486 54.71 -24.35 -10.08
CA SER A 486 54.30 -24.04 -8.70
C SER A 486 55.43 -24.12 -7.68
N GLU A 487 56.52 -24.84 -8.01
CA GLU A 487 57.72 -24.94 -7.19
C GLU A 487 58.73 -23.79 -7.42
N GLN A 488 58.60 -23.05 -8.52
CA GLN A 488 59.61 -22.08 -8.98
C GLN A 488 59.13 -20.62 -8.97
N THR A 489 57.83 -20.38 -8.88
CA THR A 489 57.19 -19.04 -8.91
C THR A 489 56.63 -18.64 -7.54
N ALA A 490 56.56 -17.35 -7.24
CA ALA A 490 55.87 -16.86 -6.04
C ALA A 490 54.39 -17.31 -6.04
N PRO A 491 53.88 -17.93 -4.95
CA PRO A 491 52.54 -18.52 -4.91
C PRO A 491 51.41 -17.54 -5.24
N GLU A 492 51.56 -16.27 -4.85
CA GLU A 492 50.54 -15.24 -5.02
C GLU A 492 50.34 -14.86 -6.50
N GLU A 493 51.44 -14.65 -7.24
CA GLU A 493 51.40 -14.27 -8.66
C GLU A 493 50.87 -15.43 -9.53
N LEU A 494 51.26 -16.67 -9.20
CA LEU A 494 50.76 -17.85 -9.90
C LEU A 494 49.26 -18.07 -9.68
N VAL A 495 48.76 -17.82 -8.46
CA VAL A 495 47.33 -17.93 -8.13
C VAL A 495 46.53 -16.83 -8.85
N GLU A 496 47.05 -15.61 -8.95
CA GLU A 496 46.39 -14.53 -9.71
C GLU A 496 46.30 -14.89 -11.20
N GLN A 497 47.40 -15.35 -11.80
CA GLN A 497 47.44 -15.79 -13.20
C GLN A 497 46.49 -16.98 -13.46
N LEU A 498 46.46 -17.95 -12.54
CA LEU A 498 45.55 -19.10 -12.64
C LEU A 498 44.07 -18.68 -12.50
N ASN A 499 43.76 -17.72 -11.64
CA ASN A 499 42.41 -17.18 -11.52
C ASN A 499 41.98 -16.40 -12.76
N GLU A 500 42.88 -15.65 -13.40
CA GLU A 500 42.64 -15.00 -14.70
C GLU A 500 42.34 -16.06 -15.79
N TYR A 501 43.15 -17.12 -15.85
CA TYR A 501 42.94 -18.28 -16.74
C TYR A 501 41.56 -18.91 -16.52
N PHE A 502 41.25 -19.36 -15.30
CA PHE A 502 39.97 -19.97 -14.98
C PHE A 502 38.79 -19.07 -15.29
N SER A 503 38.89 -17.77 -14.98
CA SER A 503 37.83 -16.81 -15.26
C SER A 503 37.52 -16.70 -16.75
N ARG A 504 38.53 -16.76 -17.61
CA ARG A 504 38.36 -16.70 -19.07
C ARG A 504 37.81 -18.02 -19.61
N MET A 505 38.37 -19.16 -19.20
CA MET A 505 37.95 -20.48 -19.66
C MET A 505 36.50 -20.80 -19.28
N VAL A 506 36.13 -20.56 -18.02
CA VAL A 506 34.77 -20.80 -17.52
C VAL A 506 33.75 -19.93 -18.24
N ARG A 507 34.10 -18.68 -18.57
CA ARG A 507 33.21 -17.79 -19.35
C ARG A 507 32.91 -18.38 -20.73
N ILE A 508 33.91 -18.97 -21.39
CA ILE A 508 33.76 -19.59 -22.71
C ILE A 508 32.85 -20.83 -22.60
N VAL A 509 33.13 -21.71 -21.64
CA VAL A 509 32.30 -22.90 -21.34
C VAL A 509 30.82 -22.50 -21.19
N PHE A 510 30.52 -21.50 -20.35
CA PHE A 510 29.14 -21.04 -20.16
C PHE A 510 28.53 -20.40 -21.41
N SER A 511 29.30 -19.59 -22.17
CA SER A 511 28.81 -18.97 -23.41
C SER A 511 28.45 -19.98 -24.50
N ARG A 512 28.98 -21.20 -24.42
CA ARG A 512 28.72 -22.32 -25.30
C ARG A 512 27.80 -23.37 -24.66
N GLY A 513 27.00 -22.99 -23.65
CA GLY A 513 26.00 -23.88 -23.04
C GLY A 513 26.57 -25.05 -22.26
N GLY A 514 27.86 -25.00 -21.90
CA GLY A 514 28.51 -26.01 -21.09
C GLY A 514 28.37 -25.72 -19.61
N THR A 515 28.34 -26.77 -18.80
CA THR A 515 28.28 -26.67 -17.34
C THR A 515 29.65 -26.98 -16.74
N LEU A 516 30.19 -26.06 -15.94
CA LEU A 516 31.39 -26.33 -15.13
C LEU A 516 31.05 -27.37 -14.06
N ASP A 517 31.79 -28.48 -14.05
CA ASP A 517 31.64 -29.55 -13.06
C ASP A 517 32.50 -29.25 -11.83
N LYS A 518 33.83 -29.17 -11.99
CA LYS A 518 34.76 -28.75 -10.94
C LYS A 518 36.13 -28.33 -11.49
N PHE A 519 36.90 -27.66 -10.64
CA PHE A 519 38.34 -27.51 -10.81
C PHE A 519 39.06 -28.67 -10.10
N ILE A 520 40.11 -29.20 -10.72
CA ILE A 520 40.96 -30.26 -10.16
C ILE A 520 42.40 -29.78 -10.21
N GLY A 521 42.85 -29.08 -9.17
CA GLY A 521 44.14 -28.37 -9.22
C GLY A 521 44.08 -27.24 -10.24
N ASP A 522 44.90 -27.32 -11.27
CA ASP A 522 44.94 -26.45 -12.46
C ASP A 522 44.04 -26.91 -13.62
N ALA A 523 43.41 -28.10 -13.49
CA ALA A 523 42.53 -28.63 -14.52
C ALA A 523 41.08 -28.11 -14.39
N VAL A 524 40.43 -27.95 -15.55
CA VAL A 524 39.01 -27.61 -15.71
C VAL A 524 38.25 -28.83 -16.23
N MET A 525 37.22 -29.26 -15.51
CA MET A 525 36.26 -30.26 -15.98
C MET A 525 34.92 -29.60 -16.30
N ALA A 526 34.45 -29.76 -17.53
CA ALA A 526 33.16 -29.26 -18.00
C ALA A 526 32.35 -30.35 -18.71
N THR A 527 31.03 -30.23 -18.67
CA THR A 527 30.12 -31.19 -19.30
C THR A 527 29.01 -30.51 -20.10
N TRP A 528 28.59 -31.17 -21.19
CA TRP A 528 27.42 -30.80 -22.00
C TRP A 528 26.43 -31.98 -22.02
N GLY A 529 25.13 -31.67 -21.99
CA GLY A 529 24.07 -32.69 -21.95
C GLY A 529 23.78 -33.29 -20.57
N GLY A 530 24.43 -32.79 -19.51
CA GLY A 530 24.11 -33.18 -18.13
C GLY A 530 22.79 -32.59 -17.63
N LEU A 531 22.46 -31.37 -18.06
CA LEU A 531 21.28 -30.59 -17.64
C LEU A 531 20.37 -30.20 -18.82
N SER A 532 20.92 -30.23 -20.04
CA SER A 532 20.26 -29.87 -21.29
C SER A 532 19.73 -31.10 -22.02
N ASP A 533 18.56 -30.95 -22.66
CA ASP A 533 17.95 -31.96 -23.55
C ASP A 533 18.21 -31.64 -25.03
N GLU A 534 19.21 -30.81 -25.33
CA GLU A 534 19.61 -30.51 -26.71
C GLU A 534 20.10 -31.76 -27.48
N PRO A 535 19.97 -31.77 -28.82
CA PRO A 535 20.50 -32.83 -29.65
C PRO A 535 21.99 -33.09 -29.39
N TYR A 536 22.38 -34.36 -29.31
CA TYR A 536 23.77 -34.72 -29.00
C TYR A 536 24.80 -34.16 -29.97
N ASP A 537 24.42 -33.93 -31.22
CA ASP A 537 25.31 -33.39 -32.24
C ASP A 537 25.60 -31.90 -31.96
N ASP A 538 24.58 -31.13 -31.53
CA ASP A 538 24.72 -29.73 -31.13
C ASP A 538 25.56 -29.59 -29.84
N LEU A 539 25.41 -30.52 -28.89
CA LEU A 539 26.21 -30.56 -27.66
C LEU A 539 27.70 -30.80 -27.97
N VAL A 540 28.00 -31.74 -28.87
CA VAL A 540 29.39 -32.00 -29.30
C VAL A 540 29.96 -30.80 -30.05
N GLN A 541 29.19 -30.22 -30.96
CA GLN A 541 29.60 -29.01 -31.70
C GLN A 541 29.89 -27.85 -30.74
N SER A 542 29.08 -27.67 -29.71
CA SER A 542 29.26 -26.62 -28.70
C SER A 542 30.53 -26.84 -27.87
N ALA A 543 30.78 -28.08 -27.42
CA ALA A 543 31.98 -28.43 -26.67
C ALA A 543 33.27 -28.24 -27.50
N VAL A 544 33.27 -28.64 -28.77
CA VAL A 544 34.42 -28.47 -29.67
C VAL A 544 34.65 -27.00 -30.02
N SER A 545 33.57 -26.24 -30.22
CA SER A 545 33.67 -24.78 -30.41
C SER A 545 34.24 -24.09 -29.15
N ALA A 546 33.81 -24.52 -27.96
CA ALA A 546 34.36 -24.04 -26.70
C ALA A 546 35.86 -24.33 -26.59
N ALA A 547 36.31 -25.54 -26.94
CA ALA A 547 37.72 -25.88 -26.93
C ALA A 547 38.56 -25.01 -27.90
N ALA A 548 38.06 -24.77 -29.11
CA ALA A 548 38.72 -23.91 -30.08
C ALA A 548 38.83 -22.45 -29.57
N GLU A 549 37.78 -21.93 -28.94
CA GLU A 549 37.80 -20.60 -28.33
C GLU A 549 38.67 -20.52 -27.09
N MET A 550 38.73 -21.57 -26.27
CA MET A 550 39.62 -21.66 -25.12
C MET A 550 41.08 -21.58 -25.55
N GLN A 551 41.46 -22.26 -26.62
CA GLN A 551 42.82 -22.17 -27.20
C GLN A 551 43.14 -20.75 -27.66
N LYS A 552 42.27 -20.13 -28.46
CA LYS A 552 42.45 -18.74 -28.90
C LYS A 552 42.51 -17.76 -27.73
N ALA A 553 41.66 -17.93 -26.72
CA ALA A 553 41.66 -17.07 -25.55
C ALA A 553 42.92 -17.25 -24.69
N LEU A 554 43.51 -18.45 -24.68
CA LEU A 554 44.79 -18.70 -24.03
C LEU A 554 45.93 -17.99 -24.77
N GLU A 555 45.93 -18.00 -26.11
CA GLU A 555 46.89 -17.21 -26.90
C GLU A 555 46.80 -15.71 -26.58
N GLU A 556 45.59 -15.16 -26.50
CA GLU A 556 45.34 -13.76 -26.12
C GLU A 556 45.86 -13.45 -24.71
N LEU A 557 45.62 -14.34 -23.76
CA LEU A 557 46.10 -14.21 -22.38
C LEU A 557 47.62 -14.31 -22.31
N ASN A 558 48.22 -15.26 -23.02
CA ASN A 558 49.67 -15.43 -23.09
C ASN A 558 50.35 -14.16 -23.65
N ALA A 559 49.81 -13.58 -24.72
CA ALA A 559 50.32 -12.33 -25.27
C ALA A 559 50.20 -11.14 -24.30
N ASP A 560 49.24 -11.16 -23.37
CA ASP A 560 49.13 -10.17 -22.29
C ASP A 560 50.12 -10.43 -21.15
N TRP A 561 50.23 -11.67 -20.73
CA TRP A 561 51.16 -12.11 -19.70
C TRP A 561 52.61 -11.88 -20.10
N GLU A 562 52.98 -12.17 -21.35
CA GLU A 562 54.32 -11.87 -21.87
C GLU A 562 54.63 -10.37 -21.83
N ARG A 563 53.65 -9.51 -22.16
CA ARG A 563 53.79 -8.05 -22.02
C ARG A 563 53.96 -7.61 -20.56
N ARG A 564 53.42 -8.38 -19.61
CA ARG A 564 53.57 -8.18 -18.16
C ARG A 564 54.83 -8.86 -17.58
N GLY A 565 55.62 -9.54 -18.41
CA GLY A 565 56.82 -10.28 -17.98
C GLY A 565 56.53 -11.63 -17.31
N LEU A 566 55.29 -12.13 -17.42
CA LEU A 566 54.88 -13.44 -16.92
C LEU A 566 55.10 -14.51 -18.00
N GLN A 567 55.37 -15.75 -17.56
CA GLN A 567 55.55 -16.87 -18.49
C GLN A 567 54.20 -17.35 -19.05
N PRO A 568 54.12 -17.67 -20.36
CA PRO A 568 52.90 -18.16 -20.99
C PRO A 568 52.52 -19.56 -20.48
N PHE A 569 51.23 -19.85 -20.42
CA PHE A 569 50.69 -21.17 -20.15
C PHE A 569 50.45 -21.94 -21.45
N GLU A 570 50.68 -23.24 -21.41
CA GLU A 570 50.19 -24.16 -22.43
C GLU A 570 49.12 -25.03 -21.79
N ALA A 571 48.02 -25.30 -22.50
CA ALA A 571 46.96 -26.17 -21.98
C ALA A 571 46.59 -27.25 -22.99
N GLY A 572 46.46 -28.48 -22.48
CA GLY A 572 45.85 -29.59 -23.21
C GLY A 572 44.34 -29.57 -23.05
N ILE A 573 43.60 -29.99 -24.07
CA ILE A 573 42.15 -30.21 -23.98
C ILE A 573 41.80 -31.60 -24.51
N GLY A 574 41.10 -32.40 -23.71
CA GLY A 574 40.56 -33.70 -24.09
C GLY A 574 39.02 -33.68 -24.11
N ILE A 575 38.41 -34.15 -25.21
CA ILE A 575 36.96 -34.15 -25.42
C ILE A 575 36.47 -35.57 -25.72
N HIS A 576 35.52 -36.07 -24.95
CA HIS A 576 34.91 -37.37 -25.20
C HIS A 576 33.38 -37.30 -25.14
N PHE A 577 32.72 -37.99 -26.06
CA PHE A 577 31.28 -38.20 -26.05
C PHE A 577 30.97 -39.64 -25.65
N GLY A 578 30.29 -39.81 -24.50
CA GLY A 578 30.04 -41.14 -23.95
C GLY A 578 28.96 -41.15 -22.87
N GLU A 579 28.64 -42.34 -22.36
CA GLU A 579 27.66 -42.49 -21.27
C GLU A 579 28.29 -42.24 -19.89
N ALA A 580 27.60 -41.43 -19.08
CA ALA A 580 27.91 -41.19 -17.68
C ALA A 580 26.62 -41.17 -16.84
N VAL A 581 26.76 -41.37 -15.54
CA VAL A 581 25.70 -41.08 -14.56
C VAL A 581 25.86 -39.63 -14.12
N VAL A 582 24.82 -38.82 -14.33
CA VAL A 582 24.79 -37.40 -13.95
C VAL A 582 23.76 -37.22 -12.85
N GLY A 583 24.16 -36.60 -11.73
CA GLY A 583 23.29 -36.30 -10.59
C GLY A 583 24.06 -35.72 -9.40
N GLU A 584 23.38 -35.57 -8.26
CA GLU A 584 24.05 -35.22 -7.00
C GLU A 584 24.78 -36.46 -6.46
N ILE A 585 26.09 -36.34 -6.26
CA ILE A 585 26.93 -37.43 -5.78
C ILE A 585 27.75 -36.92 -4.59
N GLY A 586 27.66 -37.62 -3.46
CA GLY A 586 28.32 -37.26 -2.21
C GLY A 586 27.62 -37.86 -0.99
N SER A 587 27.86 -37.27 0.18
CA SER A 587 27.15 -37.60 1.42
C SER A 587 26.03 -36.60 1.70
N ASP A 588 25.17 -36.89 2.68
CA ASP A 588 24.11 -35.98 3.13
C ASP A 588 24.63 -34.60 3.59
N GLU A 589 25.91 -34.52 3.98
CA GLU A 589 26.56 -33.30 4.45
C GLU A 589 27.27 -32.53 3.33
N ARG A 590 27.61 -33.20 2.22
CA ARG A 590 28.31 -32.60 1.09
C ARG A 590 28.11 -33.42 -0.18
N SER A 591 27.40 -32.84 -1.14
CA SER A 591 27.14 -33.40 -2.46
C SER A 591 27.44 -32.39 -3.56
N ASP A 592 28.07 -32.84 -4.64
CA ASP A 592 28.27 -32.05 -5.85
C ASP A 592 27.40 -32.63 -6.98
N PHE A 593 26.78 -31.76 -7.78
CA PHE A 593 26.14 -32.21 -9.03
C PHE A 593 27.23 -32.47 -10.06
N THR A 594 27.46 -33.74 -10.40
CA THR A 594 28.63 -34.14 -11.19
C THR A 594 28.34 -35.32 -12.12
N ALA A 595 29.17 -35.51 -13.14
CA ALA A 595 29.16 -36.69 -13.99
C ALA A 595 30.16 -37.74 -13.48
N ILE A 596 29.74 -39.01 -13.40
CA ILE A 596 30.62 -40.16 -13.06
C ILE A 596 30.42 -41.29 -14.06
N GLY A 597 31.51 -41.83 -14.59
CA GLY A 597 31.48 -42.99 -15.49
C GLY A 597 32.75 -43.14 -16.31
N ASP A 598 32.76 -44.15 -17.18
CA ASP A 598 33.88 -44.41 -18.11
C ASP A 598 34.17 -43.17 -18.98
N ALA A 599 33.13 -42.43 -19.38
CA ALA A 599 33.28 -41.24 -20.21
C ALA A 599 34.17 -40.15 -19.60
N VAL A 600 34.08 -39.93 -18.29
CA VAL A 600 34.91 -38.95 -17.55
C VAL A 600 36.36 -39.39 -17.51
N ASN A 601 36.59 -40.68 -17.23
CA ASN A 601 37.94 -41.25 -17.21
C ASN A 601 38.59 -41.24 -18.60
N VAL A 602 37.82 -41.49 -19.66
CA VAL A 602 38.32 -41.42 -21.04
C VAL A 602 38.71 -39.99 -21.39
N ALA A 603 37.87 -39.00 -21.10
CA ALA A 603 38.14 -37.59 -21.38
C ALA A 603 39.41 -37.09 -20.67
N SER A 604 39.60 -37.40 -19.39
CA SER A 604 40.82 -37.04 -18.65
C SER A 604 42.06 -37.75 -19.20
N ARG A 605 41.93 -39.02 -19.63
CA ARG A 605 43.09 -39.76 -20.20
C ARG A 605 43.51 -39.23 -21.56
N ILE A 606 42.57 -38.92 -22.44
CA ILE A 606 42.91 -38.35 -23.76
C ILE A 606 43.46 -36.93 -23.61
N GLU A 607 43.00 -36.15 -22.63
CA GLU A 607 43.63 -34.87 -22.29
C GLU A 607 45.11 -35.10 -21.94
N GLY A 608 45.43 -36.07 -21.07
CA GLY A 608 46.83 -36.38 -20.75
C GLY A 608 47.68 -36.84 -21.93
N LEU A 609 47.09 -37.37 -23.01
CA LEU A 609 47.80 -37.72 -24.24
C LEU A 609 48.19 -36.49 -25.07
N THR A 610 47.55 -35.33 -24.87
CA THR A 610 47.88 -34.09 -25.59
C THR A 610 49.34 -33.71 -25.41
N LYS A 611 49.93 -33.98 -24.23
CA LYS A 611 51.34 -33.74 -23.96
C LYS A 611 52.26 -34.63 -24.80
N HIS A 612 51.89 -35.91 -24.98
CA HIS A 612 52.69 -36.87 -25.73
C HIS A 612 52.60 -36.64 -27.23
N LEU A 613 51.41 -36.27 -27.71
CA LEU A 613 51.16 -35.98 -29.12
C LEU A 613 51.49 -34.53 -29.50
N GLN A 614 51.82 -33.70 -28.51
CA GLN A 614 52.07 -32.26 -28.60
C GLN A 614 50.95 -31.42 -29.25
N VAL A 615 49.77 -31.99 -29.50
CA VAL A 615 48.61 -31.26 -30.01
C VAL A 615 47.80 -30.61 -28.88
N PRO A 616 47.19 -29.43 -29.10
CA PRO A 616 46.45 -28.70 -28.06
C PRO A 616 45.07 -29.31 -27.74
N VAL A 617 44.42 -29.95 -28.71
CA VAL A 617 43.07 -30.51 -28.56
C VAL A 617 43.04 -31.95 -29.06
N LEU A 618 42.52 -32.86 -28.25
CA LEU A 618 42.24 -34.24 -28.63
C LEU A 618 40.78 -34.56 -28.39
N MET A 619 40.19 -35.29 -29.33
CA MET A 619 38.83 -35.82 -29.18
C MET A 619 38.75 -37.25 -29.67
N THR A 620 37.83 -38.04 -29.11
CA THR A 620 37.62 -39.41 -29.58
C THR A 620 36.80 -39.46 -30.87
N GLY A 621 36.89 -40.58 -31.59
CA GLY A 621 36.10 -40.82 -32.81
C GLY A 621 34.59 -40.69 -32.59
N GLU A 622 34.08 -41.04 -31.40
CA GLU A 622 32.66 -40.85 -31.07
C GLU A 622 32.24 -39.38 -31.01
N ALA A 623 33.14 -38.48 -30.59
CA ALA A 623 32.91 -37.05 -30.65
C ALA A 623 33.09 -36.53 -32.08
N ALA A 624 34.18 -36.91 -32.75
CA ALA A 624 34.46 -36.45 -34.12
C ALA A 624 33.36 -36.83 -35.12
N ALA A 625 32.77 -38.03 -35.00
CA ALA A 625 31.69 -38.50 -35.88
C ALA A 625 30.38 -37.70 -35.78
N LYS A 626 30.24 -36.88 -34.73
CA LYS A 626 29.06 -36.03 -34.49
C LYS A 626 29.25 -34.58 -34.91
N LEU A 627 30.43 -34.22 -35.40
CA LEU A 627 30.70 -32.87 -35.86
C LEU A 627 30.09 -32.63 -37.24
N GLY A 628 29.44 -31.47 -37.39
CA GLY A 628 29.01 -30.94 -38.67
C GLY A 628 30.16 -30.38 -39.51
N ARG A 629 29.83 -29.68 -40.61
CA ARG A 629 30.84 -29.12 -41.54
C ARG A 629 31.59 -27.90 -41.01
N ASP A 630 31.24 -27.40 -39.83
CA ASP A 630 31.77 -26.14 -39.29
C ASP A 630 33.16 -26.30 -38.65
N HIS A 631 33.57 -27.53 -38.33
CA HIS A 631 34.89 -27.83 -37.78
C HIS A 631 35.61 -28.83 -38.67
N SER A 632 36.83 -28.49 -39.09
CA SER A 632 37.71 -29.43 -39.78
C SER A 632 38.51 -30.22 -38.74
N VAL A 633 38.45 -31.54 -38.80
CA VAL A 633 39.16 -32.44 -37.89
C VAL A 633 40.13 -33.35 -38.64
N LEU A 634 41.23 -33.68 -37.99
CA LEU A 634 42.27 -34.53 -38.52
C LEU A 634 42.39 -35.80 -37.68
N GLY A 635 42.22 -36.95 -38.31
CA GLY A 635 42.40 -38.26 -37.67
C GLY A 635 43.87 -38.52 -37.38
N LEU A 636 44.17 -38.88 -36.14
CA LEU A 636 45.53 -39.14 -35.66
C LEU A 636 45.88 -40.63 -35.62
N GLY A 637 44.91 -41.52 -35.83
CA GLY A 637 45.08 -42.97 -35.77
C GLY A 637 44.48 -43.61 -34.52
N ARG A 638 44.86 -44.88 -34.30
CA ARG A 638 44.29 -45.74 -33.25
C ARG A 638 45.23 -45.88 -32.07
N PHE A 639 44.75 -45.54 -30.87
CA PHE A 639 45.52 -45.50 -29.65
C PHE A 639 44.98 -46.47 -28.59
N GLY A 640 45.88 -47.22 -27.97
CA GLY A 640 45.59 -47.98 -26.77
C GLY A 640 45.78 -47.09 -25.55
N VAL A 641 44.71 -46.92 -24.75
CA VAL A 641 44.76 -46.14 -23.53
C VAL A 641 45.03 -47.06 -22.34
N ALA A 642 46.02 -46.73 -21.51
CA ALA A 642 46.37 -47.53 -20.33
C ALA A 642 45.15 -47.75 -19.42
N GLY A 643 45.03 -48.96 -18.87
CA GLY A 643 43.92 -49.33 -17.99
C GLY A 643 42.56 -49.51 -18.68
N ARG A 644 42.51 -49.61 -20.02
CA ARG A 644 41.30 -49.98 -20.78
C ARG A 644 41.63 -51.12 -21.75
N LYS A 645 40.69 -52.05 -21.95
CA LYS A 645 40.83 -53.15 -22.93
C LYS A 645 40.51 -52.74 -24.38
N GLY A 646 40.10 -51.48 -24.60
CA GLY A 646 39.63 -50.96 -25.89
C GLY A 646 40.62 -50.01 -26.56
N VAL A 647 40.53 -49.91 -27.88
CA VAL A 647 41.30 -49.00 -28.74
C VAL A 647 40.42 -47.79 -29.06
N LEU A 648 40.99 -46.59 -29.01
CA LEU A 648 40.31 -45.35 -29.37
C LEU A 648 40.88 -44.76 -30.65
N GLU A 649 40.02 -44.31 -31.54
CA GLU A 649 40.41 -43.41 -32.62
C GLU A 649 40.47 -41.99 -32.06
N LEU A 650 41.59 -41.31 -32.28
CA LEU A 650 41.78 -39.94 -31.82
C LEU A 650 41.80 -38.97 -33.00
N TYR A 651 41.25 -37.80 -32.77
CA TYR A 651 41.17 -36.70 -33.71
C TYR A 651 41.66 -35.41 -33.04
N THR A 652 42.24 -34.50 -33.82
CA THR A 652 42.53 -33.13 -33.42
C THR A 652 41.78 -32.14 -34.31
N LEU A 653 41.71 -30.88 -33.91
CA LEU A 653 41.26 -29.80 -34.78
C LEU A 653 42.32 -29.55 -35.86
N ALA A 654 41.90 -29.44 -37.12
CA ALA A 654 42.78 -29.11 -38.24
C ALA A 654 43.08 -27.60 -38.37
N ASN A 655 42.65 -26.79 -37.40
CA ASN A 655 42.83 -25.34 -37.39
C ASN A 655 44.33 -25.03 -37.27
N GLY A 656 44.87 -24.26 -38.24
CA GLY A 656 46.29 -23.94 -38.31
C GLY A 656 47.16 -24.95 -39.06
N ILE A 657 46.61 -26.12 -39.42
CA ILE A 657 47.33 -27.14 -40.21
C ILE A 657 46.99 -26.94 -41.69
N GLY A 658 48.00 -26.83 -42.55
CA GLY A 658 47.80 -26.67 -44.00
C GLY A 658 47.00 -27.83 -44.59
N SER A 659 46.13 -27.56 -45.58
CA SER A 659 45.38 -28.62 -46.27
C SER A 659 46.28 -29.67 -46.91
N GLN A 660 47.48 -29.27 -47.36
CA GLN A 660 48.48 -30.20 -47.88
C GLN A 660 49.08 -31.09 -46.80
N ASP A 661 49.37 -30.56 -45.61
CA ASP A 661 49.95 -31.30 -44.49
C ASP A 661 48.94 -32.27 -43.88
N THR A 662 47.68 -31.86 -43.82
CA THR A 662 46.55 -32.74 -43.44
C THR A 662 46.47 -33.96 -44.36
N LEU A 663 46.58 -33.76 -45.69
CA LEU A 663 46.58 -34.83 -46.68
C LEU A 663 47.82 -35.73 -46.58
N ARG A 664 49.00 -35.14 -46.33
CA ARG A 664 50.26 -35.87 -46.14
C ARG A 664 50.21 -36.76 -44.91
N LEU A 665 49.74 -36.24 -43.77
CA LEU A 665 49.55 -37.03 -42.55
C LEU A 665 48.55 -38.17 -42.78
N GLY A 666 47.41 -37.88 -43.41
CA GLY A 666 46.42 -38.92 -43.74
C GLY A 666 47.00 -40.04 -44.61
N SER A 667 47.78 -39.68 -45.64
CA SER A 667 48.47 -40.66 -46.49
C SER A 667 49.54 -41.44 -45.73
N ALA A 668 50.28 -40.79 -44.83
CA ALA A 668 51.28 -41.44 -43.99
C ALA A 668 50.65 -42.48 -43.06
N LEU A 669 49.57 -42.13 -42.36
CA LEU A 669 48.85 -43.05 -41.47
C LEU A 669 48.27 -44.24 -42.23
N GLU A 670 47.69 -44.03 -43.42
CA GLU A 670 47.19 -45.13 -44.27
C GLU A 670 48.31 -46.08 -44.72
N ARG A 671 49.50 -45.55 -45.01
CA ARG A 671 50.69 -46.35 -45.36
C ARG A 671 51.22 -47.14 -44.17
N ILE A 672 51.19 -46.56 -42.96
CA ILE A 672 51.53 -47.24 -41.70
C ILE A 672 50.59 -48.41 -41.46
N GLU A 673 49.28 -48.23 -41.68
CA GLU A 673 48.30 -49.32 -41.55
C GLU A 673 48.52 -50.44 -42.58
N ARG A 674 49.00 -50.12 -43.78
CA ARG A 674 49.37 -51.09 -44.83
C ARG A 674 50.74 -51.74 -44.63
N GLY A 675 51.52 -51.30 -43.64
CA GLY A 675 52.89 -51.78 -43.41
C GLY A 675 53.92 -51.27 -44.41
N GLU A 676 53.63 -50.20 -45.15
CA GLU A 676 54.54 -49.55 -46.11
C GLU A 676 55.51 -48.59 -45.39
N TRP A 677 56.37 -49.13 -44.51
CA TRP A 677 57.20 -48.37 -43.56
C TRP A 677 58.06 -47.27 -44.19
N ASP A 678 58.75 -47.55 -45.30
CA ASP A 678 59.67 -46.58 -45.90
C ASP A 678 58.94 -45.39 -46.51
N ARG A 679 57.81 -45.66 -47.16
CA ARG A 679 56.95 -44.63 -47.77
C ARG A 679 56.13 -43.87 -46.73
N ALA A 680 55.86 -44.48 -45.58
CA ALA A 680 55.26 -43.82 -44.44
C ALA A 680 56.24 -42.86 -43.77
N ALA A 681 57.48 -43.30 -43.52
CA ALA A 681 58.53 -42.47 -42.95
C ALA A 681 58.84 -41.25 -43.84
N GLU A 682 59.00 -41.45 -45.15
CA GLU A 682 59.21 -40.34 -46.11
C GLU A 682 58.05 -39.34 -46.12
N ALA A 683 56.80 -39.82 -45.99
CA ALA A 683 55.63 -38.95 -45.91
C ALA A 683 55.57 -38.15 -44.60
N LEU A 684 55.98 -38.76 -43.48
CA LEU A 684 56.07 -38.09 -42.17
C LEU A 684 57.21 -37.07 -42.12
N GLU A 685 58.40 -37.41 -42.61
CA GLU A 685 59.56 -36.50 -42.68
C GLU A 685 59.31 -35.31 -43.61
N SER A 686 58.36 -35.43 -44.55
CA SER A 686 57.94 -34.34 -45.43
C SER A 686 56.96 -33.33 -44.79
N LEU A 687 56.48 -33.62 -43.58
CA LEU A 687 55.71 -32.66 -42.76
C LEU A 687 56.73 -31.74 -42.08
N GLY A 688 56.66 -30.43 -42.35
CA GLY A 688 57.61 -29.48 -41.77
C GLY A 688 57.39 -29.26 -40.27
N ASP A 689 58.45 -28.78 -39.60
CA ASP A 689 58.49 -28.48 -38.16
C ASP A 689 57.35 -27.52 -37.71
N ASP A 690 56.94 -26.57 -38.56
CA ASP A 690 55.89 -25.57 -38.24
C ASP A 690 54.43 -26.08 -38.15
N THR A 691 54.19 -27.40 -38.14
CA THR A 691 52.81 -27.95 -38.29
C THR A 691 52.07 -28.25 -36.98
N HIS A 692 52.62 -27.94 -35.80
CA HIS A 692 52.12 -28.40 -34.49
C HIS A 692 51.93 -29.94 -34.38
N LEU A 693 52.49 -30.70 -35.32
CA LEU A 693 52.40 -32.15 -35.41
C LEU A 693 53.74 -32.85 -35.12
N GLU A 694 54.79 -32.11 -34.73
CA GLU A 694 56.14 -32.64 -34.47
C GLU A 694 56.11 -33.85 -33.54
N GLY A 695 55.47 -33.72 -32.37
CA GLY A 695 55.37 -34.84 -31.41
C GLY A 695 54.62 -36.05 -31.94
N LEU A 696 53.67 -35.86 -32.86
CA LEU A 696 52.98 -36.95 -33.54
C LEU A 696 53.89 -37.62 -34.58
N VAL A 697 54.62 -36.82 -35.36
CA VAL A 697 55.60 -37.28 -36.35
C VAL A 697 56.69 -38.10 -35.68
N ASP A 698 57.31 -37.56 -34.63
CA ASP A 698 58.35 -38.23 -33.84
C ASP A 698 57.84 -39.55 -33.25
N LEU A 699 56.61 -39.55 -32.73
CA LEU A 699 55.99 -40.75 -32.19
C LEU A 699 55.86 -41.83 -33.28
N TYR A 700 55.31 -41.48 -34.45
CA TYR A 700 55.10 -42.45 -35.51
C TYR A 700 56.41 -42.90 -36.18
N LEU A 701 57.41 -42.03 -36.33
CA LEU A 701 58.74 -42.44 -36.77
C LEU A 701 59.37 -43.45 -35.79
N GLY A 702 59.25 -43.19 -34.49
CA GLY A 702 59.68 -44.14 -33.46
C GLY A 702 58.93 -45.48 -33.48
N GLU A 703 57.62 -45.47 -33.73
CA GLU A 703 56.85 -46.71 -33.90
C GLU A 703 57.22 -47.46 -35.19
N ILE A 704 57.52 -46.76 -36.28
CA ILE A 704 58.03 -47.36 -37.53
C ILE A 704 59.38 -48.05 -37.28
N GLU A 705 60.30 -47.42 -36.52
CA GLU A 705 61.58 -48.03 -36.15
C GLU A 705 61.41 -49.29 -35.28
N LYS A 706 60.50 -49.25 -34.30
CA LYS A 706 60.16 -50.42 -33.48
C LYS A 706 59.56 -51.54 -34.34
N ALA A 707 58.64 -51.23 -35.24
CA ALA A 707 58.05 -52.20 -36.15
C ALA A 707 59.10 -52.81 -37.11
N ARG A 708 60.08 -52.02 -37.57
CA ARG A 708 61.22 -52.49 -38.37
C ARG A 708 62.09 -53.51 -37.60
N SER A 709 62.32 -53.29 -36.31
CA SER A 709 63.16 -54.17 -35.48
C SER A 709 62.46 -55.43 -34.98
N ALA A 710 61.13 -55.44 -34.85
CA ALA A 710 60.34 -56.60 -34.39
C ALA A 710 60.01 -57.62 -35.50
N GLY A 711 60.21 -57.27 -36.78
CA GLY A 711 59.79 -58.08 -37.93
C GLY A 711 58.31 -57.88 -38.28
N ALA A 712 57.97 -57.88 -39.57
CA ALA A 712 56.71 -57.37 -40.14
C ALA A 712 55.39 -58.05 -39.68
N GLY A 713 55.41 -58.96 -38.70
CA GLY A 713 54.25 -59.74 -38.26
C GLY A 713 53.48 -59.23 -37.04
N GLU A 714 53.99 -58.25 -36.28
CA GLU A 714 53.42 -57.88 -34.97
C GLU A 714 52.67 -56.53 -34.88
N TRP A 715 52.67 -55.69 -35.93
CA TRP A 715 51.95 -54.42 -35.89
C TRP A 715 50.44 -54.60 -36.08
N ASN A 716 49.65 -54.18 -35.09
CA ASN A 716 48.19 -54.28 -35.11
C ASN A 716 47.48 -52.93 -35.38
N GLY A 717 48.22 -51.92 -35.83
CA GLY A 717 47.68 -50.58 -36.08
C GLY A 717 47.43 -49.75 -34.84
N VAL A 718 47.83 -50.20 -33.64
CA VAL A 718 47.53 -49.54 -32.37
C VAL A 718 48.78 -49.00 -31.71
N VAL A 719 48.86 -47.68 -31.57
CA VAL A 719 49.91 -47.02 -30.80
C VAL A 719 49.61 -47.16 -29.31
N ARG A 720 50.56 -47.70 -28.53
CA ARG A 720 50.42 -47.83 -27.07
C ARG A 720 51.38 -46.89 -26.36
N LEU A 721 50.84 -45.76 -25.91
CA LEU A 721 51.58 -44.83 -25.06
C LEU A 721 51.55 -45.34 -23.63
N GLY A 722 52.72 -45.55 -23.04
CA GLY A 722 52.85 -45.84 -21.62
C GLY A 722 52.55 -44.58 -20.82
N THR A 723 51.30 -44.34 -20.48
CA THR A 723 50.96 -43.33 -19.47
C THR A 723 51.29 -43.92 -18.10
N LYS A 724 52.18 -43.26 -17.35
CA LYS A 724 52.40 -43.60 -15.95
C LYS A 724 51.15 -43.35 -15.11
#